data_AF-A0A1V1TTG4-F1
#
_entry.id   AF-A0A1V1TTG4-F1
#
_cell.length_a   1.000
_cell.length_b   1.000
_cell.length_c   1.000
_cell.angle_alpha   90.00
_cell.angle_beta   90.00
_cell.angle_gamma   90.00
#
_symmetry.space_group_name_H-M   'P 1'
#
loop_
_entity.id
_entity.type
_entity.pdbx_description
1 polymer ?
#
loop_
_entity_poly.entity_id
_entity_poly.type
_entity_poly.pdbx_seq_one_letter_code
_entity_poly.pdbx_strand_id
1 'polypeptide(L)'
;MSTGSDSANPYPVYVGVWVNWSRGRILGSTLTVGRREADLIIAFTAFFVAFVGTRIWRIICFAIHRSCSKENPQNAIYHQHQAILRNSSTPEDGIQLLANTLWVCKSSTGRFRLLSTATLATVCIFSFTIAGGFSSYISTGIGNEVLIKSMNCGQADELWGLIQSPSTKAYLAEQTNSAASYAQQCYSSGGGGGLLDCGRFVKKEIIGNIDKNAPCPFRNNICRNGSSNLRIDSGYLSSHDHFGLNSPPDERILWRNVYHCAPIVTTGYTSQSNTSFGEATLYHYGNITILTGVEDYVYAAKSLEAQYSFSLSNSSAVSYSNLDLQSNYAIVKGGNITNNSGVLPIDSIFREDADVDIYFLSGNGVFFAGPSDDAWYRVSNTPVNIVTTSANQSHSVPVYLPSEPSSPLGCTTQHQFCNSISGNRTCGPLASLADAVAGVVDLFDTNYDAYSVGNATTRTAALFTYFARATTYPVNTALTFQLGATSLASQRYLYNGVQYLLEENQWQLDVAHWWAMSMAAHQESFLINSYGPTDPAILALRINYTAPELKKLCDNQASKIRTTAYASFSLFGLVFIFLVGSILLATSYLLEPVSAFLYKKKGYKKYEHLEWTSNATLQLQRSAHEEAGFGTWSKCTGAVPRTEANELLGPLDITKPDHPVLQRLSHEKGVPRSSPSSIEVPNTWQGPENTQDGSSLTLTSSYSPLLQHTESTASYKGSVELPQSYKLTPGLETLELAAEPWDNESLRWDINSTPGEEEGRLSRSQYYSGTES
;
A
#
# COMPACT_ATOMS: atom_id res chain seq x y z
N MET A 1 13.49 0.64 -21.83
CA MET A 1 12.71 -0.18 -20.88
C MET A 1 11.26 0.22 -21.04
N SER A 2 10.38 -0.73 -21.33
CA SER A 2 8.98 -0.46 -21.67
C SER A 2 8.17 -0.08 -20.43
N THR A 3 7.41 1.01 -20.51
CA THR A 3 6.36 1.36 -19.57
C THR A 3 5.19 0.38 -19.74
N GLY A 4 5.22 -0.73 -19.01
CA GLY A 4 4.07 -1.61 -18.88
C GLY A 4 2.99 -0.91 -18.06
N SER A 5 1.86 -0.60 -18.69
CA SER A 5 0.65 -0.14 -17.99
C SER A 5 -0.04 -1.35 -17.35
N ASP A 6 0.49 -1.83 -16.22
CA ASP A 6 -0.24 -2.80 -15.38
C ASP A 6 -1.44 -2.07 -14.76
N SER A 7 -2.64 -2.37 -15.29
CA SER A 7 -3.92 -1.70 -15.03
C SER A 7 -4.54 -2.05 -13.68
N ALA A 8 -3.73 -2.10 -12.62
CA ALA A 8 -4.11 -2.61 -11.30
C ALA A 8 -3.90 -1.62 -10.15
N ASN A 9 -3.32 -0.43 -10.40
CA ASN A 9 -3.11 0.60 -9.37
C ASN A 9 -3.40 2.00 -9.97
N PRO A 10 -4.33 2.79 -9.40
CA PRO A 10 -4.62 4.14 -9.88
C PRO A 10 -3.49 5.15 -9.60
N TYR A 11 -2.52 4.82 -8.75
CA TYR A 11 -1.44 5.74 -8.37
C TYR A 11 -0.11 5.41 -9.08
N PRO A 12 0.65 6.44 -9.54
CA PRO A 12 2.00 6.24 -10.04
C PRO A 12 2.93 5.89 -8.86
N VAL A 13 3.60 4.73 -8.93
CA VAL A 13 4.51 4.24 -7.87
C VAL A 13 5.97 4.42 -8.27
N TYR A 14 6.82 4.77 -7.32
CA TYR A 14 8.26 4.85 -7.50
C TYR A 14 8.87 3.44 -7.49
N VAL A 15 9.47 3.05 -8.61
CA VAL A 15 10.22 1.81 -8.78
C VAL A 15 11.72 2.13 -8.69
N GLY A 16 12.41 1.54 -7.72
CA GLY A 16 13.80 1.85 -7.41
C GLY A 16 14.14 1.72 -5.92
N VAL A 17 15.29 2.26 -5.54
CA VAL A 17 15.78 2.25 -4.15
C VAL A 17 15.39 3.54 -3.44
N TRP A 18 14.79 3.42 -2.26
CA TRP A 18 14.44 4.52 -1.37
C TRP A 18 14.68 4.14 0.09
N VAL A 19 14.42 5.05 1.03
CA VAL A 19 14.57 4.82 2.48
C VAL A 19 13.20 4.93 3.14
N ASN A 20 12.65 3.82 3.64
CA ASN A 20 11.47 3.83 4.49
C ASN A 20 11.87 4.27 5.91
N TRP A 21 11.66 5.55 6.22
CA TRP A 21 12.10 6.15 7.47
C TRP A 21 11.41 5.58 8.72
N SER A 22 10.34 4.79 8.58
CA SER A 22 9.76 4.02 9.68
C SER A 22 10.73 2.98 10.28
N ARG A 23 11.82 2.64 9.57
CA ARG A 23 12.87 1.69 9.98
C ARG A 23 14.26 2.32 10.10
N GLY A 24 14.33 3.65 10.05
CA GLY A 24 15.59 4.40 10.03
C GLY A 24 16.43 4.17 8.77
N ARG A 25 17.58 4.84 8.71
CA ARG A 25 18.40 4.96 7.49
C ARG A 25 18.95 3.65 6.93
N ILE A 26 19.28 2.69 7.80
CA ILE A 26 19.98 1.45 7.42
C ILE A 26 18.97 0.34 7.10
N LEU A 27 18.17 -0.07 8.09
CA LEU A 27 17.19 -1.15 7.92
C LEU A 27 15.98 -0.73 7.06
N GLY A 28 15.75 0.57 6.91
CA GLY A 28 14.75 1.13 6.00
C GLY A 28 15.18 1.22 4.55
N SER A 29 16.43 0.91 4.18
CA SER A 29 16.84 0.87 2.77
C SER A 29 16.01 -0.19 2.03
N THR A 30 15.18 0.29 1.11
CA THR A 30 14.07 -0.46 0.50
C THR A 30 14.19 -0.41 -1.02
N LEU A 31 14.03 -1.56 -1.67
CA LEU A 31 13.92 -1.69 -3.12
C LEU A 31 12.47 -2.01 -3.48
N THR A 32 11.78 -1.12 -4.19
CA THR A 32 10.43 -1.37 -4.72
C THR A 32 10.49 -1.74 -6.20
N VAL A 33 9.81 -2.82 -6.56
CA VAL A 33 9.70 -3.35 -7.93
C VAL A 33 8.25 -3.77 -8.24
N GLY A 34 7.94 -3.96 -9.52
CA GLY A 34 6.65 -4.52 -9.96
C GLY A 34 6.44 -5.94 -9.43
N ARG A 35 5.17 -6.39 -9.36
CA ARG A 35 4.82 -7.70 -8.79
C ARG A 35 5.55 -8.86 -9.49
N ARG A 36 5.67 -8.83 -10.82
CA ARG A 36 6.30 -9.90 -11.61
C ARG A 36 7.80 -10.00 -11.31
N GLU A 37 8.50 -8.87 -11.25
CA GLU A 37 9.91 -8.80 -10.89
C GLU A 37 10.14 -9.20 -9.42
N ALA A 38 9.22 -8.87 -8.53
CA ALA A 38 9.25 -9.28 -7.14
C ALA A 38 9.23 -10.82 -6.99
N ASP A 39 8.30 -11.48 -7.67
CA ASP A 39 8.15 -12.94 -7.60
C ASP A 39 9.39 -13.65 -8.17
N LEU A 40 10.03 -13.08 -9.21
CA LEU A 40 11.33 -13.54 -9.71
C LEU A 40 12.47 -13.37 -8.69
N ILE A 41 12.56 -12.23 -7.99
CA ILE A 41 13.57 -12.00 -6.94
C ILE A 41 13.38 -12.97 -5.76
N ILE A 42 12.13 -13.23 -5.35
CA ILE A 42 11.82 -14.21 -4.28
C ILE A 42 12.28 -15.60 -4.71
N ALA A 43 11.88 -16.05 -5.91
CA ALA A 43 12.28 -17.36 -6.44
C ALA A 43 13.80 -17.50 -6.53
N PHE A 44 14.50 -16.53 -7.12
CA PHE A 44 15.96 -16.53 -7.23
C PHE A 44 16.65 -16.57 -5.86
N THR A 45 16.14 -15.82 -4.89
CA THR A 45 16.69 -15.82 -3.51
C THR A 45 16.50 -17.17 -2.84
N ALA A 46 15.34 -17.82 -2.99
CA ALA A 46 15.10 -19.16 -2.48
C ALA A 46 16.05 -20.21 -3.10
N PHE A 47 16.23 -20.19 -4.42
CA PHE A 47 17.19 -21.06 -5.11
C PHE A 47 18.64 -20.82 -4.67
N PHE A 48 19.04 -19.55 -4.48
CA PHE A 48 20.36 -19.19 -3.98
C PHE A 48 20.61 -19.71 -2.56
N VAL A 49 19.64 -19.55 -1.65
CA VAL A 49 19.72 -20.07 -0.27
C VAL A 49 19.83 -21.60 -0.25
N ALA A 50 19.05 -22.31 -1.07
CA ALA A 50 19.15 -23.76 -1.22
C ALA A 50 20.54 -24.19 -1.73
N PHE A 51 21.08 -23.51 -2.75
CA PHE A 51 22.42 -23.79 -3.28
C PHE A 51 23.52 -23.54 -2.23
N VAL A 52 23.44 -22.45 -1.46
CA VAL A 52 24.35 -22.18 -0.33
C VAL A 52 24.27 -23.30 0.71
N GLY A 53 23.09 -23.84 0.99
CA GLY A 53 22.90 -25.00 1.89
C GLY A 53 23.73 -26.22 1.47
N THR A 54 23.74 -26.57 0.19
CA THR A 54 24.59 -27.67 -0.33
C THR A 54 26.09 -27.44 -0.11
N ARG A 55 26.55 -26.19 -0.15
CA ARG A 55 27.96 -25.83 0.08
C ARG A 55 28.32 -25.78 1.55
N ILE A 56 27.41 -25.33 2.42
CA ILE A 56 27.59 -25.45 3.88
C ILE A 56 27.72 -26.91 4.29
N TRP A 57 26.92 -27.81 3.70
CA TRP A 57 27.08 -29.25 3.94
C TRP A 57 28.49 -29.76 3.58
N ARG A 58 29.03 -29.36 2.42
CA ARG A 58 30.41 -29.71 2.03
C ARG A 58 31.47 -29.16 3.01
N ILE A 59 31.26 -27.95 3.56
CA ILE A 59 32.13 -27.37 4.62
C ILE A 59 32.04 -28.21 5.90
N ILE A 60 30.83 -28.58 6.34
CA ILE A 60 30.57 -29.41 7.51
C ILE A 60 31.23 -30.78 7.36
N CYS A 61 31.05 -31.44 6.22
CA CYS A 61 31.68 -32.74 5.93
C CYS A 61 33.21 -32.67 6.00
N PHE A 62 33.81 -31.64 5.42
CA PHE A 62 35.26 -31.41 5.48
C PHE A 62 35.75 -31.21 6.92
N ALA A 63 35.03 -30.40 7.71
CA ALA A 63 35.36 -30.12 9.10
C ALA A 63 35.23 -31.37 9.99
N ILE A 64 34.14 -32.13 9.87
CA ILE A 64 33.93 -33.38 10.61
C ILE A 64 35.00 -34.41 10.21
N HIS A 65 35.25 -34.60 8.90
CA HIS A 65 36.22 -35.58 8.43
C HIS A 65 37.61 -35.32 9.04
N ARG A 66 38.13 -34.08 8.94
CA ARG A 66 39.44 -33.73 9.52
C ARG A 66 39.47 -33.71 11.05
N SER A 67 38.33 -33.57 11.71
CA SER A 67 38.24 -33.61 13.19
C SER A 67 38.12 -35.04 13.72
N CYS A 68 37.54 -35.95 12.94
CA CYS A 68 37.43 -37.37 13.26
C CYS A 68 38.63 -38.20 12.79
N SER A 69 39.45 -37.67 11.86
CA SER A 69 40.63 -38.32 11.28
C SER A 69 41.61 -38.85 12.34
N LYS A 70 42.06 -40.11 12.19
CA LYS A 70 42.98 -40.79 13.13
C LYS A 70 43.97 -41.69 12.41
N GLU A 71 45.25 -41.60 12.79
CA GLU A 71 46.34 -42.41 12.21
C GLU A 71 46.30 -43.89 12.65
N ASN A 72 45.76 -44.17 13.84
CA ASN A 72 45.70 -45.53 14.40
C ASN A 72 44.60 -46.37 13.73
N PRO A 73 44.81 -47.68 13.48
CA PRO A 73 43.82 -48.57 12.87
C PRO A 73 42.43 -48.46 13.51
N GLN A 74 41.40 -48.30 12.67
CA GLN A 74 40.00 -48.18 13.08
C GLN A 74 39.14 -49.31 12.48
N ASN A 75 37.87 -49.36 12.87
CA ASN A 75 36.90 -50.32 12.34
C ASN A 75 36.32 -49.88 10.97
N ALA A 76 35.63 -50.80 10.28
CA ALA A 76 35.01 -50.52 8.98
C ALA A 76 34.06 -49.32 9.00
N ILE A 77 33.31 -49.12 10.09
CA ILE A 77 32.37 -47.98 10.24
C ILE A 77 33.10 -46.63 10.21
N TYR A 78 34.30 -46.54 10.79
CA TYR A 78 35.11 -45.33 10.69
C TYR A 78 35.47 -45.02 9.22
N HIS A 79 36.00 -46.00 8.50
CA HIS A 79 36.42 -45.79 7.10
C HIS A 79 35.21 -45.53 6.18
N GLN A 80 34.09 -46.21 6.40
CA GLN A 80 32.81 -45.94 5.72
C GLN A 80 32.31 -44.51 6.01
N HIS A 81 32.35 -44.06 7.27
CA HIS A 81 31.96 -42.71 7.65
C HIS A 81 32.83 -41.65 6.97
N GLN A 82 34.16 -41.82 6.96
CA GLN A 82 35.08 -40.90 6.27
C GLN A 82 34.87 -40.90 4.74
N ALA A 83 34.65 -42.07 4.12
CA ALA A 83 34.32 -42.16 2.69
C ALA A 83 32.99 -41.48 2.35
N ILE A 84 31.95 -41.62 3.19
CA ILE A 84 30.66 -40.94 3.00
C ILE A 84 30.84 -39.42 3.12
N LEU A 85 31.52 -38.93 4.16
CA LEU A 85 31.78 -37.49 4.33
C LEU A 85 32.54 -36.89 3.13
N ARG A 86 33.48 -37.63 2.54
CA ARG A 86 34.25 -37.14 1.39
C ARG A 86 33.40 -37.02 0.11
N ASN A 87 32.49 -37.97 -0.11
CA ASN A 87 31.82 -38.17 -1.39
C ASN A 87 30.33 -37.78 -1.41
N SER A 88 29.67 -37.56 -0.28
CA SER A 88 28.33 -36.96 -0.24
C SER A 88 28.39 -35.55 -0.84
N SER A 89 27.65 -35.31 -1.92
CA SER A 89 27.64 -34.03 -2.61
C SER A 89 26.62 -33.08 -1.98
N THR A 90 25.49 -33.64 -1.52
CA THR A 90 24.38 -32.98 -0.82
C THR A 90 24.11 -33.64 0.55
N PRO A 91 23.35 -32.97 1.45
CA PRO A 91 22.85 -33.59 2.67
C PRO A 91 22.03 -34.86 2.42
N GLU A 92 21.22 -34.87 1.36
CA GLU A 92 20.33 -35.96 0.96
C GLU A 92 21.13 -37.23 0.64
N ASP A 93 22.17 -37.12 -0.19
CA ASP A 93 23.12 -38.20 -0.47
C ASP A 93 23.72 -38.76 0.84
N GLY A 94 24.09 -37.84 1.73
CA GLY A 94 24.67 -38.15 3.04
C GLY A 94 23.73 -38.97 3.91
N ILE A 95 22.47 -38.53 4.05
CA ILE A 95 21.46 -39.24 4.84
C ILE A 95 21.22 -40.64 4.29
N GLN A 96 21.06 -40.79 2.97
CA GLN A 96 20.79 -42.09 2.36
C GLN A 96 21.93 -43.09 2.64
N LEU A 97 23.18 -42.67 2.44
CA LEU A 97 24.35 -43.51 2.69
C LEU A 97 24.55 -43.83 4.18
N LEU A 98 24.34 -42.86 5.07
CA LEU A 98 24.45 -43.05 6.52
C LEU A 98 23.33 -43.96 7.07
N ALA A 99 22.10 -43.82 6.58
CA ALA A 99 20.95 -44.64 6.96
C ALA A 99 21.14 -46.09 6.53
N ASN A 100 21.58 -46.33 5.29
CA ASN A 100 21.92 -47.67 4.80
C ASN A 100 23.03 -48.31 5.66
N THR A 101 24.08 -47.55 5.99
CA THR A 101 25.18 -48.03 6.85
C THR A 101 24.69 -48.35 8.27
N LEU A 102 23.83 -47.51 8.86
CA LEU A 102 23.19 -47.75 10.16
C LEU A 102 22.29 -49.00 10.16
N TRP A 103 21.58 -49.25 9.06
CA TRP A 103 20.71 -50.42 8.90
C TRP A 103 21.50 -51.73 8.78
N VAL A 104 22.65 -51.73 8.11
CA VAL A 104 23.51 -52.93 8.02
C VAL A 104 24.26 -53.16 9.34
N CYS A 105 24.82 -52.11 9.95
CA CYS A 105 25.66 -52.24 11.15
C CYS A 105 24.87 -52.28 12.47
N LYS A 106 23.94 -53.25 12.63
CA LYS A 106 22.98 -53.30 13.77
C LYS A 106 23.57 -53.58 15.17
N SER A 107 24.87 -53.86 15.29
CA SER A 107 25.51 -54.32 16.55
C SER A 107 26.64 -53.39 17.05
N SER A 108 27.08 -52.39 16.26
CA SER A 108 28.38 -51.76 16.51
C SER A 108 28.38 -50.52 17.42
N THR A 109 29.45 -50.36 18.19
CA THR A 109 29.74 -49.19 19.04
C THR A 109 29.97 -47.88 18.27
N GLY A 110 30.15 -47.94 16.93
CA GLY A 110 30.36 -46.75 16.08
C GLY A 110 29.09 -45.94 15.76
N ARG A 111 27.89 -46.47 16.07
CA ARG A 111 26.58 -45.93 15.65
C ARG A 111 26.34 -44.46 15.97
N PHE A 112 26.82 -43.96 17.12
CA PHE A 112 26.61 -42.57 17.54
C PHE A 112 27.19 -41.55 16.54
N ARG A 113 28.34 -41.86 15.89
CA ARG A 113 28.95 -40.96 14.90
C ARG A 113 28.12 -40.85 13.62
N LEU A 114 27.66 -42.00 13.13
CA LEU A 114 26.77 -42.08 11.95
C LEU A 114 25.45 -41.35 12.24
N LEU A 115 24.83 -41.62 13.39
CA LEU A 115 23.58 -40.99 13.80
C LEU A 115 23.72 -39.47 13.97
N SER A 116 24.75 -38.99 14.68
CA SER A 116 25.03 -37.56 14.86
C SER A 116 25.23 -36.84 13.52
N THR A 117 25.95 -37.47 12.58
CA THR A 117 26.17 -36.91 11.23
C THR A 117 24.87 -36.89 10.42
N ALA A 118 24.04 -37.95 10.50
CA ALA A 118 22.76 -38.01 9.83
C ALA A 118 21.77 -36.98 10.41
N THR A 119 21.70 -36.83 11.73
CA THR A 119 20.91 -35.79 12.39
C THR A 119 21.36 -34.40 11.95
N LEU A 120 22.67 -34.14 11.85
CA LEU A 120 23.18 -32.86 11.37
C LEU A 120 22.84 -32.60 9.89
N ALA A 121 22.88 -33.62 9.04
CA ALA A 121 22.43 -33.52 7.64
C ALA A 121 20.94 -33.16 7.57
N THR A 122 20.10 -33.86 8.33
CA THR A 122 18.65 -33.58 8.44
C THR A 122 18.39 -32.16 8.94
N VAL A 123 19.11 -31.70 9.97
CA VAL A 123 19.03 -30.33 10.48
C VAL A 123 19.45 -29.31 9.41
N CYS A 124 20.46 -29.61 8.58
CA CYS A 124 20.85 -28.76 7.47
C CYS A 124 19.71 -28.64 6.43
N ILE A 125 19.12 -29.76 5.99
CA ILE A 125 18.00 -29.75 5.04
C ILE A 125 16.87 -28.87 5.58
N PHE A 126 16.35 -29.18 6.77
CA PHE A 126 15.25 -28.40 7.35
C PHE A 126 15.60 -26.92 7.51
N SER A 127 16.81 -26.59 7.98
CA SER A 127 17.23 -25.20 8.16
C SER A 127 17.27 -24.42 6.83
N PHE A 128 17.81 -25.01 5.76
CA PHE A 128 17.90 -24.33 4.46
C PHE A 128 16.57 -24.35 3.68
N THR A 129 15.74 -25.37 3.82
CA THR A 129 14.36 -25.37 3.29
C THR A 129 13.52 -24.29 3.96
N ILE A 130 13.59 -24.18 5.30
CA ILE A 130 12.89 -23.15 6.07
C ILE A 130 13.42 -21.76 5.68
N ALA A 131 14.74 -21.55 5.66
CA ALA A 131 15.33 -20.28 5.23
C ALA A 131 14.96 -19.89 3.78
N GLY A 132 14.87 -20.88 2.88
CA GLY A 132 14.40 -20.69 1.51
C GLY A 132 12.95 -20.20 1.46
N GLY A 133 12.04 -20.80 2.24
CA GLY A 133 10.65 -20.32 2.37
C GLY A 133 10.55 -18.90 2.96
N PHE A 134 11.35 -18.63 4.00
CA PHE A 134 11.43 -17.30 4.63
C PHE A 134 12.13 -16.24 3.76
N SER A 135 12.68 -16.56 2.58
CA SER A 135 13.17 -15.54 1.64
C SER A 135 12.06 -14.57 1.19
N SER A 136 10.82 -15.05 1.09
CA SER A 136 9.64 -14.22 0.86
C SER A 136 9.42 -13.15 1.96
N TYR A 137 9.88 -13.42 3.19
CA TYR A 137 9.77 -12.52 4.33
C TYR A 137 10.66 -11.27 4.22
N ILE A 138 11.65 -11.27 3.32
CA ILE A 138 12.44 -10.08 2.98
C ILE A 138 11.55 -9.01 2.34
N SER A 139 10.44 -9.43 1.70
CA SER A 139 9.42 -8.54 1.15
C SER A 139 8.25 -8.31 2.13
N THR A 140 7.59 -9.38 2.58
CA THR A 140 6.42 -9.23 3.48
C THR A 140 6.78 -8.59 4.82
N GLY A 141 8.05 -8.72 5.25
CA GLY A 141 8.59 -8.03 6.42
C GLY A 141 8.61 -6.50 6.28
N ILE A 142 8.65 -5.93 5.07
CA ILE A 142 8.39 -4.49 4.82
C ILE A 142 6.90 -4.20 4.73
N GLY A 143 6.14 -5.16 4.20
CA GLY A 143 4.71 -5.02 3.91
C GLY A 143 4.48 -4.35 2.57
N ASN A 144 3.21 -4.08 2.27
CA ASN A 144 2.76 -3.53 0.98
C ASN A 144 3.03 -2.02 0.82
N GLU A 145 3.91 -1.44 1.66
CA GLU A 145 4.24 -0.01 1.63
C GLU A 145 5.14 0.32 0.44
N VAL A 146 4.71 1.30 -0.36
CA VAL A 146 5.46 1.84 -1.49
C VAL A 146 5.44 3.36 -1.45
N LEU A 147 6.42 3.97 -2.12
CA LEU A 147 6.52 5.41 -2.29
C LEU A 147 5.78 5.83 -3.57
N ILE A 148 4.97 6.88 -3.53
CA ILE A 148 4.40 7.48 -4.76
C ILE A 148 5.53 8.04 -5.63
N LYS A 149 5.39 7.91 -6.95
CA LYS A 149 6.20 8.65 -7.92
C LYS A 149 5.54 10.00 -8.16
N SER A 150 6.16 11.04 -7.65
CA SER A 150 5.76 12.41 -7.89
C SER A 150 5.88 12.78 -9.37
N MET A 151 4.90 13.54 -9.88
CA MET A 151 4.79 13.94 -11.29
C MET A 151 4.42 15.41 -11.40
N ASN A 152 3.22 15.77 -10.93
CA ASN A 152 2.67 17.12 -11.00
C ASN A 152 2.58 17.75 -9.59
N CYS A 153 3.75 17.88 -8.96
CA CYS A 153 3.93 18.44 -7.61
C CYS A 153 3.41 19.88 -7.50
N GLY A 154 2.43 20.07 -6.61
CA GLY A 154 1.82 21.37 -6.37
C GLY A 154 0.54 21.22 -5.59
N GLN A 155 -0.30 22.24 -5.62
CA GLN A 155 -1.51 22.34 -4.81
C GLN A 155 -2.65 23.01 -5.58
N ALA A 156 -3.84 22.97 -4.98
CA ALA A 156 -4.89 23.93 -5.27
C ALA A 156 -4.39 25.36 -4.97
N ASP A 157 -4.70 26.31 -5.85
CA ASP A 157 -4.64 27.73 -5.50
C ASP A 157 -5.77 28.04 -4.51
N GLU A 158 -5.58 28.98 -3.59
CA GLU A 158 -6.68 29.48 -2.74
C GLU A 158 -7.79 30.10 -3.61
N LEU A 159 -7.43 30.63 -4.79
CA LEU A 159 -8.35 31.08 -5.83
C LEU A 159 -9.24 29.96 -6.42
N TRP A 160 -8.99 28.66 -6.18
CA TRP A 160 -9.82 27.57 -6.71
C TRP A 160 -11.26 27.59 -6.20
N GLY A 161 -11.51 28.15 -5.02
CA GLY A 161 -12.86 28.40 -4.54
C GLY A 161 -13.61 29.41 -5.42
N LEU A 162 -12.89 30.41 -5.93
CA LEU A 162 -13.41 31.56 -6.69
C LEU A 162 -13.41 31.33 -8.21
N ILE A 163 -12.55 30.45 -8.73
CA ILE A 163 -12.52 30.07 -10.15
C ILE A 163 -13.74 29.18 -10.46
N GLN A 164 -14.76 29.80 -11.06
CA GLN A 164 -16.01 29.15 -11.46
C GLN A 164 -15.87 28.34 -12.78
N SER A 165 -14.72 27.69 -13.02
CA SER A 165 -14.61 26.80 -14.18
C SER A 165 -15.38 25.49 -13.92
N PRO A 166 -16.23 25.01 -14.85
CA PRO A 166 -16.98 23.78 -14.66
C PRO A 166 -16.09 22.56 -14.38
N SER A 167 -14.92 22.49 -15.04
CA SER A 167 -13.94 21.42 -14.81
C SER A 167 -13.34 21.47 -13.40
N THR A 168 -13.03 22.65 -12.86
CA THR A 168 -12.54 22.78 -11.48
C THR A 168 -13.58 22.29 -10.49
N LYS A 169 -14.84 22.74 -10.63
CA LYS A 169 -15.91 22.32 -9.71
C LYS A 169 -16.20 20.81 -9.82
N ALA A 170 -16.19 20.25 -11.03
CA ALA A 170 -16.32 18.79 -11.21
C ALA A 170 -15.18 18.01 -10.54
N TYR A 171 -13.94 18.47 -10.66
CA TYR A 171 -12.78 17.83 -10.02
C TYR A 171 -12.83 17.91 -8.48
N LEU A 172 -13.24 19.04 -7.92
CA LEU A 172 -13.45 19.16 -6.47
C LEU A 172 -14.62 18.28 -5.97
N ALA A 173 -15.68 18.16 -6.76
CA ALA A 173 -16.78 17.24 -6.47
C ALA A 173 -16.32 15.77 -6.51
N GLU A 174 -15.49 15.38 -7.48
CA GLU A 174 -14.92 14.03 -7.55
C GLU A 174 -14.05 13.70 -6.32
N GLN A 175 -13.18 14.62 -5.89
CA GLN A 175 -12.39 14.46 -4.66
C GLN A 175 -13.28 14.30 -3.42
N THR A 176 -14.29 15.18 -3.26
CA THR A 176 -15.25 15.10 -2.15
C THR A 176 -15.99 13.76 -2.13
N ASN A 177 -16.45 13.28 -3.29
CA ASN A 177 -17.11 11.98 -3.41
C ASN A 177 -16.17 10.79 -3.15
N SER A 178 -14.89 10.88 -3.55
CA SER A 178 -13.85 9.89 -3.23
C SER A 178 -13.64 9.76 -1.72
N ALA A 179 -13.45 10.90 -1.04
CA ALA A 179 -13.28 10.96 0.41
C ALA A 179 -14.53 10.44 1.17
N ALA A 180 -15.73 10.84 0.73
CA ALA A 180 -16.99 10.38 1.31
C ALA A 180 -17.18 8.86 1.15
N SER A 181 -16.92 8.33 -0.05
CA SER A 181 -16.98 6.89 -0.33
C SER A 181 -15.98 6.11 0.53
N TYR A 182 -14.75 6.60 0.67
CA TYR A 182 -13.74 5.95 1.50
C TYR A 182 -14.13 5.97 2.98
N ALA A 183 -14.65 7.09 3.51
CA ALA A 183 -15.11 7.15 4.89
C ALA A 183 -16.29 6.18 5.14
N GLN A 184 -17.30 6.18 4.28
CA GLN A 184 -18.46 5.29 4.39
C GLN A 184 -18.04 3.81 4.42
N GLN A 185 -17.14 3.40 3.52
CA GLN A 185 -16.67 2.02 3.39
C GLN A 185 -15.67 1.61 4.48
N CYS A 186 -14.76 2.52 4.87
CA CYS A 186 -13.55 2.17 5.60
C CYS A 186 -13.49 2.71 7.03
N TYR A 187 -14.21 3.77 7.41
CA TYR A 187 -14.25 4.28 8.79
C TYR A 187 -15.39 3.65 9.63
N SER A 188 -16.24 2.81 9.02
CA SER A 188 -17.35 2.15 9.70
C SER A 188 -16.89 1.01 10.62
N SER A 189 -17.18 1.13 11.91
CA SER A 189 -16.87 0.14 12.96
C SER A 189 -17.41 -1.26 12.61
N GLY A 190 -16.51 -2.24 12.53
CA GLY A 190 -16.87 -3.65 12.26
C GLY A 190 -16.65 -4.13 10.81
N GLY A 191 -16.26 -3.24 9.89
CA GLY A 191 -15.82 -3.59 8.54
C GLY A 191 -14.48 -4.33 8.51
N GLY A 192 -14.43 -5.56 9.03
CA GLY A 192 -13.25 -6.42 8.98
C GLY A 192 -12.96 -6.87 7.55
N GLY A 193 -11.92 -6.32 6.93
CA GLY A 193 -11.33 -6.83 5.68
C GLY A 193 -12.33 -7.06 4.53
N GLY A 194 -13.26 -6.12 4.33
CA GLY A 194 -14.23 -6.19 3.23
C GLY A 194 -13.56 -6.21 1.86
N LEU A 195 -14.34 -6.55 0.83
CA LEU A 195 -13.97 -6.73 -0.59
C LEU A 195 -13.37 -5.47 -1.28
N LEU A 196 -13.13 -4.39 -0.54
CA LEU A 196 -12.86 -3.03 -1.00
C LEU A 196 -11.50 -2.55 -0.46
N ASP A 197 -10.77 -1.75 -1.25
CA ASP A 197 -9.38 -1.36 -0.95
C ASP A 197 -9.27 -0.26 0.14
N CYS A 198 -9.69 -0.60 1.35
CA CYS A 198 -9.42 0.18 2.55
C CYS A 198 -7.92 0.21 2.92
N GLY A 199 -7.04 -0.45 2.14
CA GLY A 199 -5.61 -0.49 2.37
C GLY A 199 -4.83 0.70 1.80
N ARG A 200 -5.42 1.55 0.93
CA ARG A 200 -4.69 2.56 0.15
C ARG A 200 -3.77 3.48 0.97
N PHE A 201 -4.25 3.96 2.12
CA PHE A 201 -3.50 4.85 3.01
C PHE A 201 -2.62 4.09 4.02
N VAL A 202 -1.51 4.69 4.47
CA VAL A 202 -0.63 4.11 5.52
C VAL A 202 -1.42 3.73 6.77
N LYS A 203 -2.35 4.59 7.18
CA LYS A 203 -3.32 4.35 8.24
C LYS A 203 -4.72 4.24 7.62
N LYS A 204 -5.42 3.12 7.84
CA LYS A 204 -6.79 2.89 7.32
C LYS A 204 -7.78 4.00 7.72
N GLU A 205 -7.71 4.42 8.98
CA GLU A 205 -8.65 5.37 9.56
C GLU A 205 -7.97 6.22 10.64
N ILE A 206 -8.32 7.50 10.69
CA ILE A 206 -7.89 8.44 11.73
C ILE A 206 -9.05 8.63 12.72
N ILE A 207 -8.94 8.00 13.87
CA ILE A 207 -9.95 8.01 14.93
C ILE A 207 -9.70 9.22 15.84
N GLY A 208 -10.69 10.10 15.98
CA GLY A 208 -10.69 11.16 17.00
C GLY A 208 -11.22 10.66 18.34
N ASN A 209 -10.81 11.29 19.43
CA ASN A 209 -11.45 11.14 20.73
C ASN A 209 -12.77 11.93 20.72
N ILE A 210 -13.89 11.24 20.89
CA ILE A 210 -15.25 11.82 20.81
C ILE A 210 -15.83 11.95 22.22
N ASP A 211 -15.99 13.18 22.68
CA ASP A 211 -16.76 13.53 23.87
C ASP A 211 -18.17 14.00 23.47
N LYS A 212 -19.19 13.26 23.90
CA LYS A 212 -20.62 13.52 23.64
C LYS A 212 -21.29 14.38 24.73
N ASN A 213 -20.58 14.68 25.81
CA ASN A 213 -21.08 15.44 26.97
C ASN A 213 -20.30 16.75 27.14
N ALA A 214 -19.85 17.33 26.04
CA ALA A 214 -19.04 18.53 26.04
C ALA A 214 -19.86 19.77 26.49
N PRO A 215 -19.21 20.78 27.12
CA PRO A 215 -19.85 22.06 27.40
C PRO A 215 -20.20 22.82 26.11
N CYS A 216 -21.03 23.86 26.19
CA CYS A 216 -21.27 24.74 25.04
C CYS A 216 -19.94 25.37 24.53
N PRO A 217 -19.59 25.30 23.23
CA PRO A 217 -18.43 26.00 22.66
C PRO A 217 -18.59 27.53 22.65
N PHE A 218 -19.83 28.00 22.65
CA PHE A 218 -20.21 29.40 22.48
C PHE A 218 -20.47 30.12 23.81
N ARG A 219 -20.58 31.45 23.77
CA ARG A 219 -20.85 32.29 24.96
C ARG A 219 -22.37 32.46 25.17
N ASN A 220 -22.76 33.11 26.27
CA ASN A 220 -24.12 33.62 26.51
C ASN A 220 -25.29 32.61 26.43
N ASN A 221 -25.05 31.32 26.74
CA ASN A 221 -26.09 30.26 26.73
C ASN A 221 -26.85 30.11 25.40
N ILE A 222 -26.20 30.37 24.26
CA ILE A 222 -26.83 30.23 22.94
C ILE A 222 -27.01 28.76 22.49
N CYS A 223 -26.30 27.82 23.10
CA CYS A 223 -26.53 26.38 22.90
C CYS A 223 -27.84 25.93 23.55
N ARG A 224 -28.58 25.02 22.89
CA ARG A 224 -29.80 24.40 23.42
C ARG A 224 -29.54 23.61 24.70
N ASN A 225 -28.40 22.92 24.76
CA ASN A 225 -27.95 22.14 25.91
C ASN A 225 -26.63 22.68 26.45
N GLY A 226 -26.51 22.76 27.78
CA GLY A 226 -25.29 23.24 28.44
C GLY A 226 -24.13 22.22 28.45
N SER A 227 -24.43 20.92 28.42
CA SER A 227 -23.46 19.83 28.70
C SER A 227 -23.70 18.55 27.88
N SER A 228 -24.44 18.63 26.78
CA SER A 228 -24.74 17.48 25.89
C SER A 228 -24.35 17.84 24.45
N ASN A 229 -23.15 18.40 24.30
CA ASN A 229 -22.59 18.86 23.04
C ASN A 229 -21.44 17.94 22.61
N LEU A 230 -20.97 18.09 21.37
CA LEU A 230 -20.04 17.16 20.75
C LEU A 230 -18.68 17.79 20.52
N ARG A 231 -17.64 17.28 21.18
CA ARG A 231 -16.25 17.66 20.96
C ARG A 231 -15.45 16.48 20.43
N ILE A 232 -14.91 16.60 19.23
CA ILE A 232 -14.03 15.64 18.59
C ILE A 232 -12.61 16.20 18.59
N ASP A 233 -11.64 15.43 19.08
CA ASP A 233 -10.23 15.83 19.20
C ASP A 233 -9.35 14.78 18.52
N SER A 234 -8.61 15.14 17.48
CA SER A 234 -7.75 14.19 16.77
C SER A 234 -6.59 13.67 17.62
N GLY A 235 -6.25 14.35 18.72
CA GLY A 235 -4.92 14.25 19.30
C GLY A 235 -3.84 14.69 18.31
N TYR A 236 -2.59 14.30 18.56
CA TYR A 236 -1.45 14.69 17.70
C TYR A 236 -1.24 13.70 16.55
N LEU A 237 -1.65 14.12 15.34
CA LEU A 237 -1.49 13.39 14.08
C LEU A 237 -0.10 13.70 13.48
N SER A 238 0.73 12.66 13.38
CA SER A 238 2.06 12.72 12.75
C SER A 238 2.00 12.70 11.23
N SER A 239 2.74 13.61 10.59
CA SER A 239 2.94 13.69 9.13
C SER A 239 3.38 12.35 8.52
N HIS A 240 4.23 11.61 9.24
CA HIS A 240 4.74 10.31 8.79
C HIS A 240 3.76 9.16 9.02
N ASP A 241 3.18 9.10 10.22
CA ASP A 241 2.53 7.88 10.72
C ASP A 241 1.02 7.83 10.35
N HIS A 242 0.40 8.99 10.06
CA HIS A 242 -1.03 9.09 9.71
C HIS A 242 -1.25 9.47 8.23
N PHE A 243 -0.43 10.41 7.74
CA PHE A 243 -0.54 10.96 6.38
C PHE A 243 0.49 10.39 5.39
N GLY A 244 1.47 9.63 5.88
CA GLY A 244 2.42 8.88 5.05
C GLY A 244 3.60 9.67 4.49
N LEU A 245 3.81 10.93 4.87
CA LEU A 245 4.95 11.74 4.40
C LEU A 245 6.27 11.08 4.83
N ASN A 246 7.12 10.68 3.87
CA ASN A 246 8.29 9.85 4.16
C ASN A 246 9.47 10.67 4.73
N SER A 247 9.39 11.00 6.02
CA SER A 247 10.31 11.86 6.77
C SER A 247 11.07 11.10 7.89
N PRO A 248 12.36 11.39 8.11
CA PRO A 248 13.10 10.94 9.30
C PRO A 248 12.49 11.54 10.59
N PRO A 249 12.78 10.98 11.78
CA PRO A 249 12.15 11.41 13.04
C PRO A 249 12.29 12.90 13.36
N ASP A 250 13.42 13.48 12.99
CA ASP A 250 13.80 14.89 13.10
C ASP A 250 13.20 15.78 12.02
N GLU A 251 12.30 15.28 11.17
CA GLU A 251 11.55 16.07 10.17
C GLU A 251 10.03 15.86 10.27
N ARG A 252 9.55 15.23 11.36
CA ARG A 252 8.13 14.96 11.57
C ARG A 252 7.44 16.18 12.16
N ILE A 253 6.30 16.51 11.58
CA ILE A 253 5.42 17.58 12.05
C ILE A 253 4.17 16.92 12.62
N LEU A 254 3.68 17.46 13.74
CA LEU A 254 2.43 17.04 14.34
C LEU A 254 1.36 18.11 14.07
N TRP A 255 0.15 17.65 13.77
CA TRP A 255 -1.05 18.49 13.68
C TRP A 255 -2.12 17.94 14.60
N ARG A 256 -2.89 18.82 15.22
CA ARG A 256 -4.08 18.49 15.99
C ARG A 256 -5.22 19.35 15.49
N ASN A 257 -6.37 18.72 15.28
CA ASN A 257 -7.62 19.35 14.93
C ASN A 257 -8.63 19.06 16.05
N VAL A 258 -9.36 20.08 16.48
CA VAL A 258 -10.43 20.00 17.46
C VAL A 258 -11.68 20.59 16.82
N TYR A 259 -12.72 19.78 16.72
CA TYR A 259 -14.02 20.18 16.17
C TYR A 259 -15.08 20.10 17.27
N HIS A 260 -15.75 21.20 17.57
CA HIS A 260 -16.62 21.31 18.73
C HIS A 260 -17.96 21.97 18.36
N CYS A 261 -19.04 21.20 18.42
CA CYS A 261 -20.35 21.52 17.86
C CYS A 261 -21.47 21.43 18.89
N ALA A 262 -22.47 22.30 18.75
CA ALA A 262 -23.66 22.37 19.59
C ALA A 262 -24.89 22.91 18.82
N PRO A 263 -26.08 22.27 18.94
CA PRO A 263 -27.32 22.85 18.45
C PRO A 263 -27.65 24.17 19.16
N ILE A 264 -28.08 25.21 18.44
CA ILE A 264 -28.26 26.57 18.99
C ILE A 264 -29.73 27.01 19.04
N VAL A 265 -30.08 27.88 20.00
CA VAL A 265 -31.47 28.30 20.25
C VAL A 265 -31.95 29.27 19.17
N THR A 266 -33.17 29.05 18.65
CA THR A 266 -33.82 29.91 17.64
C THR A 266 -34.67 31.01 18.27
N THR A 267 -35.19 30.80 19.49
CA THR A 267 -35.94 31.80 20.25
C THR A 267 -35.13 33.08 20.46
N GLY A 268 -35.63 34.21 19.97
CA GLY A 268 -34.94 35.52 20.05
C GLY A 268 -33.92 35.78 18.93
N TYR A 269 -33.67 34.82 18.05
CA TYR A 269 -32.73 34.92 16.92
C TYR A 269 -33.41 34.70 15.55
N THR A 270 -34.74 34.74 15.50
CA THR A 270 -35.50 34.58 14.26
C THR A 270 -36.59 35.64 14.09
N SER A 271 -36.85 36.06 12.85
CA SER A 271 -38.00 36.89 12.47
C SER A 271 -38.76 36.26 11.29
N GLN A 272 -39.97 36.74 11.00
CA GLN A 272 -40.73 36.35 9.80
C GLN A 272 -40.72 37.49 8.79
N SER A 273 -40.54 37.15 7.51
CA SER A 273 -40.52 38.09 6.39
C SER A 273 -41.22 37.52 5.16
N ASN A 274 -41.91 38.38 4.41
CA ASN A 274 -42.54 38.00 3.16
C ASN A 274 -41.55 38.22 2.01
N THR A 275 -41.04 37.13 1.46
CA THR A 275 -40.07 37.12 0.36
C THR A 275 -40.75 36.86 -0.98
N SER A 276 -39.99 36.99 -2.07
CA SER A 276 -40.46 36.66 -3.43
C SER A 276 -40.86 35.19 -3.62
N PHE A 277 -40.45 34.29 -2.71
CA PHE A 277 -40.80 32.87 -2.72
C PHE A 277 -41.80 32.50 -1.60
N GLY A 278 -42.43 33.48 -0.95
CA GLY A 278 -43.43 33.31 0.10
C GLY A 278 -42.95 33.73 1.49
N GLU A 279 -43.70 33.35 2.51
CA GLU A 279 -43.33 33.56 3.92
C GLU A 279 -42.05 32.78 4.26
N ALA A 280 -41.08 33.48 4.83
CA ALA A 280 -39.79 32.93 5.22
C ALA A 280 -39.40 33.35 6.63
N THR A 281 -38.77 32.43 7.35
CA THR A 281 -38.15 32.68 8.64
C THR A 281 -36.68 33.07 8.43
N LEU A 282 -36.32 34.27 8.86
CA LEU A 282 -34.96 34.81 8.80
C LEU A 282 -34.21 34.45 10.09
N TYR A 283 -32.91 34.16 9.98
CA TYR A 283 -32.06 33.71 11.10
C TYR A 283 -30.94 34.72 11.38
N HIS A 284 -31.06 35.44 12.50
CA HIS A 284 -30.21 36.57 12.90
C HIS A 284 -29.02 36.14 13.77
N TYR A 285 -28.17 35.28 13.21
CA TYR A 285 -26.94 34.80 13.86
C TYR A 285 -25.68 35.59 13.48
N GLY A 286 -25.85 36.66 12.72
CA GLY A 286 -24.79 37.49 12.19
C GLY A 286 -25.27 38.25 10.96
N ASN A 287 -24.36 39.02 10.36
CA ASN A 287 -24.64 39.79 9.16
C ASN A 287 -23.97 39.14 7.94
N ILE A 288 -24.62 39.22 6.78
CA ILE A 288 -24.09 38.76 5.50
C ILE A 288 -24.06 39.91 4.50
N THR A 289 -23.07 39.93 3.61
CA THR A 289 -23.03 40.88 2.49
C THR A 289 -23.52 40.18 1.23
N ILE A 290 -24.63 40.66 0.67
CA ILE A 290 -25.20 40.20 -0.60
C ILE A 290 -25.18 41.33 -1.64
N LEU A 291 -25.59 41.02 -2.87
CA LEU A 291 -25.57 41.97 -4.00
C LEU A 291 -26.38 43.26 -3.74
N THR A 292 -27.39 43.21 -2.87
CA THR A 292 -28.26 44.35 -2.53
C THR A 292 -27.80 45.17 -1.34
N GLY A 293 -26.83 44.69 -0.56
CA GLY A 293 -26.37 45.36 0.67
C GLY A 293 -25.92 44.39 1.75
N VAL A 294 -25.81 44.91 2.98
CA VAL A 294 -25.60 44.10 4.19
C VAL A 294 -26.95 43.79 4.80
N GLU A 295 -27.26 42.51 4.96
CA GLU A 295 -28.45 42.02 5.65
C GLU A 295 -28.08 41.60 7.09
N ASP A 296 -29.04 41.70 8.01
CA ASP A 296 -28.89 41.38 9.43
C ASP A 296 -29.25 39.91 9.77
N TYR A 297 -29.38 39.06 8.75
CA TYR A 297 -29.66 37.64 8.85
C TYR A 297 -28.71 36.82 7.97
N VAL A 298 -28.39 35.60 8.40
CA VAL A 298 -27.39 34.74 7.73
C VAL A 298 -28.02 33.68 6.83
N TYR A 299 -29.31 33.40 7.05
CA TYR A 299 -30.09 32.41 6.30
C TYR A 299 -31.58 32.75 6.35
N ALA A 300 -32.31 32.34 5.31
CA ALA A 300 -33.76 32.48 5.20
C ALA A 300 -34.37 31.14 4.79
N ALA A 301 -35.11 30.51 5.70
CA ALA A 301 -35.82 29.26 5.43
C ALA A 301 -37.27 29.57 5.00
N LYS A 302 -37.81 28.84 4.02
CA LYS A 302 -39.26 28.83 3.75
C LYS A 302 -40.03 28.45 5.03
N SER A 303 -41.20 29.03 5.27
CA SER A 303 -42.05 28.60 6.40
C SER A 303 -42.39 27.11 6.33
N LEU A 304 -42.73 26.49 7.47
CA LEU A 304 -43.05 25.06 7.51
C LEU A 304 -44.24 24.73 6.59
N GLU A 305 -45.26 25.60 6.54
CA GLU A 305 -46.38 25.48 5.60
C GLU A 305 -45.89 25.51 4.15
N ALA A 306 -45.03 26.46 3.78
CA ALA A 306 -44.48 26.55 2.43
C ALA A 306 -43.65 25.31 2.04
N GLN A 307 -42.82 24.77 2.94
CA GLN A 307 -42.00 23.57 2.70
C GLN A 307 -42.83 22.31 2.46
N TYR A 308 -43.95 22.15 3.16
CA TYR A 308 -44.79 20.95 3.10
C TYR A 308 -46.05 21.12 2.23
N SER A 309 -46.32 22.33 1.73
CA SER A 309 -47.48 22.67 0.90
C SER A 309 -47.75 21.69 -0.25
N PHE A 310 -46.71 21.27 -0.97
CA PHE A 310 -46.83 20.27 -2.04
C PHE A 310 -47.08 18.87 -1.48
N SER A 311 -46.23 18.40 -0.54
CA SER A 311 -46.29 17.04 0.03
C SER A 311 -47.55 16.76 0.85
N LEU A 312 -48.24 17.78 1.35
CA LEU A 312 -49.53 17.70 2.05
C LEU A 312 -50.74 17.98 1.14
N SER A 313 -50.52 18.30 -0.14
CA SER A 313 -51.62 18.59 -1.07
C SER A 313 -52.33 17.30 -1.52
N ASN A 314 -53.64 17.36 -1.73
CA ASN A 314 -54.41 16.27 -2.33
C ASN A 314 -54.04 15.99 -3.82
N SER A 315 -53.06 16.70 -4.37
CA SER A 315 -52.61 16.60 -5.77
C SER A 315 -51.19 16.04 -5.91
N SER A 316 -50.49 15.74 -4.81
CA SER A 316 -49.16 15.10 -4.87
C SER A 316 -49.27 13.63 -5.27
N ALA A 317 -49.04 13.32 -6.55
CA ALA A 317 -49.07 11.95 -7.05
C ALA A 317 -47.90 11.10 -6.50
N VAL A 318 -46.68 11.67 -6.50
CA VAL A 318 -45.46 11.16 -5.84
C VAL A 318 -44.56 12.38 -5.56
N SER A 319 -43.91 12.45 -4.40
CA SER A 319 -42.86 13.45 -4.11
C SER A 319 -41.60 12.77 -3.57
N TYR A 320 -40.45 13.04 -4.17
CA TYR A 320 -39.13 12.58 -3.69
C TYR A 320 -38.42 13.75 -3.00
N SER A 321 -38.89 14.12 -1.82
CA SER A 321 -38.22 15.12 -0.98
C SER A 321 -36.93 14.57 -0.37
N ASN A 322 -35.94 15.43 -0.20
CA ASN A 322 -34.77 15.20 0.65
C ASN A 322 -34.60 16.42 1.56
N LEU A 323 -33.97 16.22 2.73
CA LEU A 323 -33.59 17.27 3.66
C LEU A 323 -32.75 18.32 2.92
N ASP A 324 -32.80 19.56 3.39
CA ASP A 324 -31.93 20.63 2.90
C ASP A 324 -30.93 21.00 4.01
N LEU A 325 -29.65 21.06 3.65
CA LEU A 325 -28.56 21.41 4.57
C LEU A 325 -27.79 22.58 3.96
N GLN A 326 -27.87 23.72 4.62
CA GLN A 326 -27.16 24.94 4.24
C GLN A 326 -26.11 25.29 5.29
N SER A 327 -25.01 25.94 4.89
CA SER A 327 -23.92 26.30 5.81
C SER A 327 -23.36 27.69 5.53
N ASN A 328 -22.95 28.39 6.58
CA ASN A 328 -22.17 29.63 6.53
C ASN A 328 -20.93 29.49 7.42
N TYR A 329 -19.87 30.25 7.15
CA TYR A 329 -18.61 30.16 7.87
C TYR A 329 -17.96 31.53 8.11
N ALA A 330 -17.22 31.65 9.22
CA ALA A 330 -16.39 32.79 9.57
C ALA A 330 -14.95 32.35 9.84
N ILE A 331 -14.01 32.97 9.14
CA ILE A 331 -12.57 32.72 9.27
C ILE A 331 -11.97 33.79 10.17
N VAL A 332 -11.29 33.37 11.23
CA VAL A 332 -10.74 34.26 12.27
C VAL A 332 -9.22 34.34 12.17
N LYS A 333 -8.68 35.56 12.24
CA LYS A 333 -7.25 35.83 12.22
C LYS A 333 -6.91 37.05 13.09
N GLY A 334 -5.97 36.91 14.01
CA GLY A 334 -5.58 37.95 14.96
C GLY A 334 -6.73 38.41 15.85
N GLY A 335 -7.65 37.50 16.19
CA GLY A 335 -8.88 37.82 16.93
C GLY A 335 -9.92 38.64 16.15
N ASN A 336 -9.75 38.82 14.84
CA ASN A 336 -10.70 39.51 13.96
C ASN A 336 -11.22 38.59 12.85
N ILE A 337 -12.42 38.89 12.33
CA ILE A 337 -13.01 38.16 11.21
C ILE A 337 -12.42 38.67 9.89
N THR A 338 -12.04 37.76 9.01
CA THR A 338 -11.42 38.10 7.71
C THR A 338 -12.45 38.36 6.62
N ASN A 339 -12.08 39.17 5.61
CA ASN A 339 -12.92 39.49 4.45
C ASN A 339 -13.34 38.27 3.59
N ASN A 340 -12.70 37.11 3.77
CA ASN A 340 -13.04 35.87 3.07
C ASN A 340 -14.15 35.07 3.79
N SER A 341 -14.68 35.58 4.89
CA SER A 341 -15.77 34.98 5.65
C SER A 341 -17.11 35.14 4.95
N GLY A 342 -17.95 34.10 4.95
CA GLY A 342 -19.32 34.18 4.47
C GLY A 342 -20.26 34.95 5.41
N VAL A 343 -19.89 35.08 6.70
CA VAL A 343 -20.72 35.74 7.72
C VAL A 343 -19.88 36.50 8.75
N LEU A 344 -20.43 37.60 9.27
CA LEU A 344 -19.99 38.32 10.47
C LEU A 344 -20.87 37.87 11.66
N PRO A 345 -20.50 36.81 12.41
CA PRO A 345 -21.31 36.28 13.50
C PRO A 345 -21.51 37.26 14.66
N ILE A 346 -22.64 37.13 15.36
CA ILE A 346 -22.91 37.84 16.62
C ILE A 346 -21.95 37.42 17.75
N ASP A 347 -21.72 38.32 18.73
CA ASP A 347 -20.84 38.11 19.89
C ASP A 347 -21.06 36.79 20.66
N SER A 348 -22.30 36.29 20.71
CA SER A 348 -22.63 35.02 21.36
C SER A 348 -22.04 33.80 20.64
N ILE A 349 -21.88 33.88 19.31
CA ILE A 349 -21.34 32.82 18.44
C ILE A 349 -19.85 33.04 18.16
N PHE A 350 -19.40 34.30 18.12
CA PHE A 350 -18.03 34.64 17.82
C PHE A 350 -17.01 34.01 18.79
N ARG A 351 -15.88 33.57 18.24
CA ARG A 351 -14.72 33.02 18.95
C ARG A 351 -13.45 33.67 18.42
N GLU A 352 -12.62 34.17 19.32
CA GLU A 352 -11.32 34.78 18.97
C GLU A 352 -10.25 33.71 18.64
N ASP A 353 -10.48 32.46 19.07
CA ASP A 353 -9.52 31.34 19.05
C ASP A 353 -9.96 30.16 18.16
N ALA A 354 -10.98 30.33 17.31
CA ALA A 354 -11.50 29.27 16.45
C ALA A 354 -12.14 29.83 15.19
N ASP A 355 -12.06 29.10 14.08
CA ASP A 355 -12.94 29.33 12.94
C ASP A 355 -14.34 28.79 13.27
N VAL A 356 -15.40 29.39 12.72
CA VAL A 356 -16.79 29.11 13.10
C VAL A 356 -17.61 28.71 11.89
N ASP A 357 -18.35 27.61 12.00
CA ASP A 357 -19.33 27.16 11.01
C ASP A 357 -20.76 27.18 11.62
N ILE A 358 -21.76 27.57 10.82
CA ILE A 358 -23.18 27.55 11.20
C ILE A 358 -23.95 26.78 10.14
N TYR A 359 -24.57 25.67 10.53
CA TYR A 359 -25.35 24.77 9.69
C TYR A 359 -26.85 24.94 9.95
N PHE A 360 -27.66 24.84 8.90
CA PHE A 360 -29.12 24.96 8.92
C PHE A 360 -29.73 23.71 8.28
N LEU A 361 -30.45 22.92 9.07
CA LEU A 361 -31.13 21.70 8.63
C LEU A 361 -32.63 21.95 8.48
N SER A 362 -33.13 21.91 7.25
CA SER A 362 -34.54 22.12 6.92
C SER A 362 -35.18 20.80 6.46
N GLY A 363 -36.44 20.57 6.83
CA GLY A 363 -37.16 19.34 6.46
C GLY A 363 -37.44 19.23 4.96
N ASN A 364 -37.68 20.35 4.28
CA ASN A 364 -37.83 20.45 2.82
C ASN A 364 -38.80 19.40 2.21
N GLY A 365 -39.92 19.18 2.90
CA GLY A 365 -40.96 18.23 2.50
C GLY A 365 -40.71 16.77 2.92
N VAL A 366 -39.61 16.45 3.61
CA VAL A 366 -39.35 15.11 4.19
C VAL A 366 -40.23 14.87 5.41
N PHE A 367 -40.95 13.75 5.41
CA PHE A 367 -41.72 13.30 6.56
C PHE A 367 -40.86 12.45 7.51
N PHE A 368 -41.24 12.41 8.78
CA PHE A 368 -40.61 11.53 9.77
C PHE A 368 -41.59 10.44 10.20
N ALA A 369 -41.12 9.21 10.35
CA ALA A 369 -41.97 8.07 10.72
C ALA A 369 -42.34 8.02 12.22
N GLY A 370 -41.59 8.75 13.05
CA GLY A 370 -41.83 8.88 14.49
C GLY A 370 -41.34 10.24 15.00
N PRO A 371 -41.75 10.64 16.22
CA PRO A 371 -41.21 11.82 16.89
C PRO A 371 -39.75 11.61 17.31
N SER A 372 -39.04 12.69 17.62
CA SER A 372 -37.65 12.64 18.03
C SER A 372 -37.25 13.88 18.84
N ASP A 373 -36.77 13.64 20.06
CA ASP A 373 -36.19 14.65 20.95
C ASP A 373 -34.72 15.00 20.59
N ASP A 374 -34.20 14.53 19.45
CA ASP A 374 -32.87 14.89 18.96
C ASP A 374 -32.75 16.43 18.87
N ALA A 375 -31.70 16.95 19.52
CA ALA A 375 -31.54 18.39 19.76
C ALA A 375 -31.34 19.23 18.47
N TRP A 376 -31.07 18.59 17.33
CA TRP A 376 -31.00 19.25 16.02
C TRP A 376 -32.19 18.88 15.12
N TYR A 377 -32.54 17.61 14.95
CA TYR A 377 -33.66 17.22 14.07
C TYR A 377 -35.04 17.67 14.60
N ARG A 378 -35.23 17.69 15.93
CA ARG A 378 -36.42 18.20 16.64
C ARG A 378 -37.75 17.90 15.95
N VAL A 379 -38.10 16.62 15.85
CA VAL A 379 -39.35 16.21 15.21
C VAL A 379 -40.51 16.35 16.20
N SER A 380 -41.60 16.98 15.77
CA SER A 380 -42.77 17.24 16.62
C SER A 380 -43.37 15.96 17.19
N ASN A 381 -43.86 16.04 18.43
CA ASN A 381 -44.60 14.97 19.09
C ASN A 381 -46.05 14.82 18.59
N THR A 382 -46.55 15.77 17.78
CA THR A 382 -47.90 15.71 17.20
C THR A 382 -47.86 15.22 15.74
N PRO A 383 -48.48 14.08 15.39
CA PRO A 383 -48.55 13.63 14.00
C PRO A 383 -49.54 14.45 13.18
N VAL A 384 -49.21 14.62 11.90
CA VAL A 384 -50.11 15.05 10.83
C VAL A 384 -50.55 13.79 10.06
N ASN A 385 -51.83 13.69 9.73
CA ASN A 385 -52.35 12.56 8.96
C ASN A 385 -52.28 12.87 7.46
N ILE A 386 -51.57 12.04 6.70
CA ILE A 386 -51.58 12.07 5.23
C ILE A 386 -52.45 10.94 4.67
N VAL A 387 -53.13 11.19 3.56
CA VAL A 387 -53.95 10.18 2.87
C VAL A 387 -53.12 9.50 1.79
N THR A 388 -52.91 8.20 1.93
CA THR A 388 -52.26 7.36 0.91
C THR A 388 -53.32 6.58 0.14
N THR A 389 -53.36 6.76 -1.18
CA THR A 389 -54.34 6.11 -2.06
C THR A 389 -53.69 4.95 -2.81
N SER A 390 -54.05 3.71 -2.45
CA SER A 390 -53.83 2.54 -3.30
C SER A 390 -54.94 2.42 -4.35
N ALA A 391 -54.77 1.57 -5.35
CA ALA A 391 -55.69 1.44 -6.49
C ALA A 391 -57.18 1.26 -6.14
N ASN A 392 -57.51 0.74 -4.95
CA ASN A 392 -58.90 0.54 -4.49
C ASN A 392 -59.16 0.99 -3.03
N GLN A 393 -58.17 1.51 -2.29
CA GLN A 393 -58.33 1.87 -0.87
C GLN A 393 -57.48 3.08 -0.47
N SER A 394 -58.07 3.99 0.30
CA SER A 394 -57.39 5.15 0.90
C SER A 394 -57.11 4.86 2.38
N HIS A 395 -55.85 5.01 2.81
CA HIS A 395 -55.43 4.85 4.20
C HIS A 395 -54.86 6.15 4.75
N SER A 396 -55.30 6.54 5.95
CA SER A 396 -54.71 7.63 6.71
C SER A 396 -53.46 7.12 7.42
N VAL A 397 -52.31 7.72 7.14
CA VAL A 397 -51.02 7.37 7.76
C VAL A 397 -50.54 8.57 8.58
N PRO A 398 -50.24 8.40 9.88
CA PRO A 398 -49.63 9.45 10.68
C PRO A 398 -48.16 9.63 10.28
N VAL A 399 -47.77 10.88 10.02
CA VAL A 399 -46.39 11.31 9.78
C VAL A 399 -46.06 12.49 10.67
N TYR A 400 -44.79 12.70 10.97
CA TYR A 400 -44.33 13.77 11.85
C TYR A 400 -43.53 14.81 11.05
N LEU A 401 -43.58 16.06 11.51
CA LEU A 401 -42.92 17.22 10.89
C LEU A 401 -41.84 17.80 11.82
N PRO A 402 -40.84 18.51 11.31
CA PRO A 402 -39.95 19.34 12.12
C PRO A 402 -40.71 20.33 12.99
N SER A 403 -40.19 20.60 14.20
CA SER A 403 -40.77 21.57 15.14
C SER A 403 -40.50 23.03 14.76
N GLU A 404 -39.63 23.28 13.79
CA GLU A 404 -39.24 24.60 13.30
C GLU A 404 -38.87 24.53 11.81
N PRO A 405 -38.95 25.64 11.04
CA PRO A 405 -38.72 25.62 9.59
C PRO A 405 -37.30 25.15 9.21
N SER A 406 -36.29 25.59 9.96
CA SER A 406 -34.92 25.12 9.86
C SER A 406 -34.24 25.16 11.23
N SER A 407 -33.45 24.14 11.52
CA SER A 407 -32.82 23.94 12.81
C SER A 407 -31.31 24.22 12.73
N PRO A 408 -30.79 25.17 13.52
CA PRO A 408 -29.39 25.57 13.46
C PRO A 408 -28.46 24.79 14.40
N LEU A 409 -27.26 24.48 13.89
CA LEU A 409 -26.15 23.85 14.58
C LEU A 409 -24.90 24.72 14.40
N GLY A 410 -24.28 25.18 15.48
CA GLY A 410 -23.02 25.90 15.42
C GLY A 410 -21.84 24.96 15.72
N CYS A 411 -20.73 25.13 15.00
CA CYS A 411 -19.48 24.41 15.21
C CYS A 411 -18.30 25.38 15.28
N THR A 412 -17.25 24.94 15.96
CA THR A 412 -15.97 25.65 16.07
C THR A 412 -14.84 24.70 15.69
N THR A 413 -13.88 25.19 14.90
CA THR A 413 -12.72 24.43 14.44
C THR A 413 -11.45 25.08 14.96
N GLN A 414 -10.60 24.32 15.64
CA GLN A 414 -9.31 24.76 16.14
C GLN A 414 -8.18 23.85 15.67
N HIS A 415 -7.06 24.45 15.30
CA HIS A 415 -5.86 23.76 14.85
C HIS A 415 -4.68 24.04 15.77
N GLN A 416 -3.76 23.09 15.86
CA GLN A 416 -2.49 23.26 16.54
C GLN A 416 -1.41 22.50 15.78
N PHE A 417 -0.33 23.20 15.40
CA PHE A 417 0.86 22.60 14.81
C PHE A 417 1.97 22.47 15.85
N CYS A 418 2.75 21.40 15.76
CA CYS A 418 3.94 21.21 16.60
C CYS A 418 5.14 20.73 15.81
N ASN A 419 6.28 21.29 16.17
CA ASN A 419 7.60 20.87 15.75
C ASN A 419 8.10 19.72 16.65
N SER A 420 8.65 18.65 16.04
CA SER A 420 9.31 17.53 16.73
C SER A 420 10.80 17.35 16.38
N ILE A 421 11.38 18.29 15.60
CA ILE A 421 12.74 18.24 15.03
C ILE A 421 13.81 17.97 16.11
N SER A 422 13.69 18.61 17.28
CA SER A 422 14.70 18.56 18.35
C SER A 422 14.39 17.59 19.50
N GLY A 423 13.44 16.66 19.31
CA GLY A 423 13.05 15.66 20.31
C GLY A 423 12.18 16.20 21.47
N ASN A 424 12.30 17.49 21.79
CA ASN A 424 11.30 18.21 22.59
C ASN A 424 10.17 18.68 21.68
N ARG A 425 8.92 18.36 22.04
CA ARG A 425 7.74 18.80 21.31
C ARG A 425 7.44 20.27 21.62
N THR A 426 7.66 21.15 20.65
CA THR A 426 7.30 22.57 20.75
C THR A 426 6.06 22.81 19.89
N CYS A 427 4.97 23.24 20.50
CA CYS A 427 3.68 23.49 19.84
C CYS A 427 3.36 24.99 19.81
N GLY A 428 2.67 25.42 18.75
CA GLY A 428 1.99 26.71 18.74
C GLY A 428 0.70 26.71 19.57
N PRO A 429 -0.09 27.80 19.51
CA PRO A 429 -1.40 27.84 20.14
C PRO A 429 -2.36 26.81 19.52
N LEU A 430 -3.40 26.44 20.28
CA LEU A 430 -4.62 25.87 19.72
C LEU A 430 -5.53 27.05 19.39
N ALA A 431 -5.69 27.35 18.11
CA ALA A 431 -6.31 28.58 17.62
C ALA A 431 -7.09 28.33 16.30
N SER A 432 -7.64 29.38 15.67
CA SER A 432 -8.11 29.31 14.28
C SER A 432 -6.99 28.84 13.34
N LEU A 433 -7.33 28.40 12.13
CA LEU A 433 -6.35 27.88 11.18
C LEU A 433 -5.25 28.90 10.84
N ALA A 434 -5.64 30.16 10.64
CA ALA A 434 -4.71 31.24 10.32
C ALA A 434 -3.76 31.55 11.49
N ASP A 435 -4.28 31.61 12.73
CA ASP A 435 -3.49 31.95 13.92
C ASP A 435 -2.67 30.77 14.42
N ALA A 436 -3.14 29.53 14.22
CA ALA A 436 -2.37 28.31 14.49
C ALA A 436 -1.16 28.16 13.57
N VAL A 437 -1.27 28.59 12.31
CA VAL A 437 -0.14 28.71 11.38
C VAL A 437 0.77 29.87 11.80
N ALA A 438 0.22 31.07 12.00
CA ALA A 438 1.01 32.25 12.38
C ALA A 438 1.82 32.03 13.67
N GLY A 439 1.25 31.35 14.66
CA GLY A 439 1.90 31.02 15.93
C GLY A 439 2.99 29.94 15.88
N VAL A 440 3.32 29.39 14.70
CA VAL A 440 4.42 28.43 14.52
C VAL A 440 5.42 28.75 13.41
N VAL A 441 5.23 29.81 12.63
CA VAL A 441 6.10 30.08 11.46
C VAL A 441 7.58 30.19 11.84
N ASP A 442 7.88 30.85 12.97
CA ASP A 442 9.23 30.99 13.52
C ASP A 442 9.84 29.65 13.96
N LEU A 443 9.01 28.66 14.35
CA LEU A 443 9.47 27.30 14.70
C LEU A 443 9.91 26.48 13.48
N PHE A 444 9.65 26.97 12.27
CA PHE A 444 9.95 26.31 10.99
C PHE A 444 10.76 27.19 10.03
N ASP A 445 11.49 28.18 10.56
CA ASP A 445 12.36 29.10 9.79
C ASP A 445 11.63 29.81 8.62
N THR A 446 10.36 30.18 8.83
CA THR A 446 9.53 30.86 7.82
C THR A 446 8.72 32.00 8.44
N ASN A 447 7.95 32.73 7.63
CA ASN A 447 6.97 33.71 8.08
C ASN A 447 5.62 33.47 7.37
N TYR A 448 4.56 34.14 7.84
CA TYR A 448 3.22 33.92 7.31
C TYR A 448 3.09 34.25 5.81
N ASP A 449 3.77 35.28 5.32
CA ASP A 449 3.68 35.70 3.92
C ASP A 449 4.44 34.76 2.98
N ALA A 450 5.61 34.28 3.41
CA ALA A 450 6.36 33.24 2.73
C ALA A 450 5.55 31.93 2.67
N TYR A 451 4.90 31.57 3.78
CA TYR A 451 3.96 30.45 3.84
C TYR A 451 2.74 30.66 2.92
N SER A 452 2.16 31.86 2.83
CA SER A 452 0.92 32.14 2.07
C SER A 452 1.12 32.22 0.55
N VAL A 453 2.35 32.47 0.07
CA VAL A 453 2.70 32.35 -1.37
C VAL A 453 3.45 31.05 -1.72
N GLY A 454 3.73 30.17 -0.74
CA GLY A 454 4.42 28.89 -0.97
C GLY A 454 5.93 29.03 -1.23
N ASN A 455 6.52 30.14 -0.77
CA ASN A 455 7.95 30.40 -0.92
C ASN A 455 8.72 29.85 0.29
N ALA A 456 9.33 28.67 0.13
CA ALA A 456 10.16 28.06 1.16
C ALA A 456 11.65 28.10 0.78
N THR A 457 12.44 28.85 1.54
CA THR A 457 13.89 29.00 1.35
C THR A 457 14.70 27.94 2.11
N THR A 458 14.18 27.42 3.21
CA THR A 458 14.79 26.37 4.03
C THR A 458 14.04 25.04 3.89
N ARG A 459 14.68 23.94 4.26
CA ARG A 459 14.06 22.60 4.27
C ARG A 459 12.96 22.48 5.33
N THR A 460 13.16 23.09 6.49
CA THR A 460 12.18 23.20 7.58
C THR A 460 10.93 23.97 7.15
N ALA A 461 11.12 25.12 6.48
CA ALA A 461 10.03 25.89 5.88
C ALA A 461 9.29 25.09 4.80
N ALA A 462 10.02 24.31 3.99
CA ALA A 462 9.43 23.48 2.92
C ALA A 462 8.59 22.33 3.48
N LEU A 463 9.08 21.64 4.51
CA LEU A 463 8.34 20.61 5.26
C LEU A 463 7.06 21.17 5.85
N PHE A 464 7.14 22.31 6.56
CA PHE A 464 5.97 22.94 7.15
C PHE A 464 4.98 23.45 6.11
N THR A 465 5.46 24.15 5.08
CA THR A 465 4.59 24.68 4.01
C THR A 465 3.86 23.56 3.29
N TYR A 466 4.54 22.47 2.92
CA TYR A 466 3.90 21.31 2.30
C TYR A 466 2.85 20.67 3.23
N PHE A 467 3.22 20.43 4.49
CA PHE A 467 2.38 19.73 5.45
C PHE A 467 1.16 20.55 5.87
N ALA A 468 1.37 21.80 6.30
CA ALA A 468 0.30 22.69 6.70
C ALA A 468 -0.68 22.90 5.54
N ARG A 469 -0.20 23.20 4.32
CA ARG A 469 -1.08 23.40 3.15
C ARG A 469 -1.87 22.16 2.75
N ALA A 470 -1.33 20.95 2.95
CA ALA A 470 -2.09 19.72 2.76
C ALA A 470 -3.17 19.53 3.84
N THR A 471 -2.99 20.09 5.05
CA THR A 471 -3.99 20.11 6.13
C THR A 471 -4.95 21.31 6.13
N THR A 472 -4.68 22.38 5.38
CA THR A 472 -5.48 23.62 5.39
C THR A 472 -6.58 23.67 4.33
N TYR A 473 -6.84 22.57 3.63
CA TYR A 473 -8.02 22.50 2.75
C TYR A 473 -9.28 22.66 3.64
N PRO A 474 -10.25 23.54 3.32
CA PRO A 474 -11.38 23.85 4.21
C PRO A 474 -12.44 22.74 4.18
N VAL A 475 -12.08 21.57 4.72
CA VAL A 475 -12.76 20.31 4.39
C VAL A 475 -14.20 20.27 4.89
N ASN A 476 -14.46 20.66 6.15
CA ASN A 476 -15.79 20.48 6.76
C ASN A 476 -16.88 21.24 6.00
N THR A 477 -16.69 22.55 5.79
CA THR A 477 -17.65 23.39 5.05
C THR A 477 -17.68 23.07 3.55
N ALA A 478 -16.54 22.74 2.93
CA ALA A 478 -16.53 22.34 1.51
C ALA A 478 -17.26 21.01 1.27
N LEU A 479 -17.15 20.04 2.19
CA LEU A 479 -17.91 18.79 2.15
C LEU A 479 -19.42 19.07 2.24
N THR A 480 -19.88 19.90 3.19
CA THR A 480 -21.31 20.20 3.34
C THR A 480 -21.85 21.04 2.20
N PHE A 481 -21.09 22.00 1.66
CA PHE A 481 -21.50 22.74 0.45
C PHE A 481 -21.65 21.83 -0.78
N GLN A 482 -20.80 20.81 -0.92
CA GLN A 482 -20.79 19.94 -2.10
C GLN A 482 -21.75 18.75 -2.02
N LEU A 483 -21.96 18.20 -0.82
CA LEU A 483 -22.81 17.02 -0.59
C LEU A 483 -24.21 17.40 -0.06
N GLY A 484 -24.36 18.58 0.54
CA GLY A 484 -25.59 19.00 1.21
C GLY A 484 -26.06 17.94 2.21
N ALA A 485 -27.36 17.65 2.20
CA ALA A 485 -27.95 16.64 3.07
C ALA A 485 -27.42 15.21 2.84
N THR A 486 -26.82 14.89 1.69
CA THR A 486 -26.23 13.55 1.45
C THR A 486 -25.00 13.27 2.32
N SER A 487 -24.43 14.31 2.96
CA SER A 487 -23.37 14.19 3.97
C SER A 487 -23.83 13.63 5.32
N LEU A 488 -25.15 13.57 5.57
CA LEU A 488 -25.73 13.13 6.84
C LEU A 488 -25.75 11.60 6.89
N ALA A 489 -25.27 11.02 7.99
CA ALA A 489 -25.40 9.60 8.29
C ALA A 489 -26.87 9.15 8.40
N SER A 490 -27.81 10.06 8.69
CA SER A 490 -29.25 9.78 8.72
C SER A 490 -29.80 9.33 7.36
N GLN A 491 -29.17 9.71 6.24
CA GLN A 491 -29.63 9.43 4.87
C GLN A 491 -29.77 7.94 4.57
N ARG A 492 -29.01 7.08 5.26
CA ARG A 492 -29.12 5.62 5.16
C ARG A 492 -30.51 5.07 5.55
N TYR A 493 -31.34 5.88 6.21
CA TYR A 493 -32.70 5.57 6.62
C TYR A 493 -33.76 6.51 6.02
N LEU A 494 -33.37 7.35 5.04
CA LEU A 494 -34.30 8.13 4.23
C LEU A 494 -34.76 7.29 3.04
N TYR A 495 -36.06 7.06 2.91
CA TYR A 495 -36.63 6.28 1.82
C TYR A 495 -37.94 6.90 1.34
N ASN A 496 -38.05 7.15 0.03
CA ASN A 496 -39.21 7.83 -0.60
C ASN A 496 -39.65 9.13 0.10
N GLY A 497 -38.69 9.96 0.55
CA GLY A 497 -38.98 11.21 1.26
C GLY A 497 -39.49 11.03 2.70
N VAL A 498 -39.36 9.83 3.27
CA VAL A 498 -39.67 9.54 4.68
C VAL A 498 -38.39 9.11 5.40
N GLN A 499 -38.03 9.83 6.46
CA GLN A 499 -36.96 9.47 7.39
C GLN A 499 -37.53 8.49 8.43
N TYR A 500 -37.07 7.24 8.41
CA TYR A 500 -37.65 6.17 9.23
C TYR A 500 -37.01 6.06 10.62
N LEU A 501 -35.69 5.88 10.65
CA LEU A 501 -34.94 5.71 11.89
C LEU A 501 -34.13 6.98 12.16
N LEU A 502 -34.25 7.48 13.39
CA LEU A 502 -33.42 8.51 14.00
C LEU A 502 -33.08 8.05 15.41
N GLU A 503 -31.81 8.07 15.77
CA GLU A 503 -31.37 7.87 17.16
C GLU A 503 -31.54 9.17 17.96
N GLU A 504 -31.66 9.10 19.29
CA GLU A 504 -31.82 10.30 20.16
C GLU A 504 -30.62 11.28 20.07
N ASN A 505 -29.47 10.76 19.65
CA ASN A 505 -28.23 11.52 19.41
C ASN A 505 -27.82 11.52 17.93
N GLN A 506 -28.77 11.40 17.00
CA GLN A 506 -28.52 11.31 15.57
C GLN A 506 -27.62 12.45 15.07
N TRP A 507 -27.85 13.70 15.49
CA TRP A 507 -27.01 14.84 15.09
C TRP A 507 -25.52 14.64 15.44
N GLN A 508 -25.22 13.96 16.55
CA GLN A 508 -23.85 13.65 16.93
C GLN A 508 -23.21 12.59 16.02
N LEU A 509 -24.02 11.68 15.47
CA LEU A 509 -23.57 10.68 14.50
C LEU A 509 -23.32 11.32 13.14
N ASP A 510 -24.16 12.27 12.72
CA ASP A 510 -23.97 13.02 11.47
C ASP A 510 -22.68 13.86 11.53
N VAL A 511 -22.45 14.59 12.62
CA VAL A 511 -21.20 15.35 12.81
C VAL A 511 -19.97 14.43 12.93
N ALA A 512 -20.09 13.27 13.58
CA ALA A 512 -19.02 12.27 13.59
C ALA A 512 -18.76 11.66 12.20
N HIS A 513 -19.78 11.57 11.34
CA HIS A 513 -19.63 11.14 9.95
C HIS A 513 -18.95 12.22 9.09
N TRP A 514 -19.31 13.49 9.26
CA TRP A 514 -18.59 14.62 8.67
C TRP A 514 -17.11 14.61 9.06
N TRP A 515 -16.79 14.35 10.33
CA TRP A 515 -15.41 14.18 10.79
C TRP A 515 -14.69 13.03 10.09
N ALA A 516 -15.34 11.86 9.93
CA ALA A 516 -14.75 10.73 9.22
C ALA A 516 -14.46 11.04 7.74
N MET A 517 -15.40 11.68 7.03
CA MET A 517 -15.20 12.18 5.67
C MET A 517 -14.07 13.22 5.59
N SER A 518 -14.04 14.13 6.57
CA SER A 518 -13.01 15.15 6.68
C SER A 518 -11.62 14.51 6.82
N MET A 519 -11.44 13.58 7.75
CA MET A 519 -10.17 12.86 7.91
C MET A 519 -9.75 12.08 6.65
N ALA A 520 -10.69 11.43 5.96
CA ALA A 520 -10.40 10.74 4.70
C ALA A 520 -9.92 11.71 3.60
N ALA A 521 -10.53 12.90 3.48
CA ALA A 521 -10.11 13.91 2.51
C ALA A 521 -8.74 14.52 2.87
N HIS A 522 -8.43 14.72 4.16
CA HIS A 522 -7.09 15.11 4.59
C HIS A 522 -6.05 14.07 4.15
N GLN A 523 -6.30 12.76 4.35
CA GLN A 523 -5.40 11.71 3.89
C GLN A 523 -5.21 11.70 2.36
N GLU A 524 -6.26 12.02 1.59
CA GLU A 524 -6.22 12.09 0.13
C GLU A 524 -5.47 13.33 -0.40
N SER A 525 -5.62 14.48 0.26
CA SER A 525 -4.88 15.73 -0.02
C SER A 525 -3.37 15.52 -0.07
N PHE A 526 -2.81 14.75 0.87
CA PHE A 526 -1.39 14.38 0.89
C PHE A 526 -0.93 13.53 -0.30
N LEU A 527 -1.83 12.77 -0.92
CA LEU A 527 -1.51 12.02 -2.14
C LEU A 527 -1.60 12.94 -3.36
N ILE A 528 -2.72 13.67 -3.49
CA ILE A 528 -3.00 14.58 -4.60
C ILE A 528 -1.90 15.65 -4.74
N ASN A 529 -1.38 16.18 -3.64
CA ASN A 529 -0.30 17.17 -3.67
C ASN A 529 1.08 16.59 -4.04
N SER A 530 1.24 15.25 -4.04
CA SER A 530 2.45 14.56 -4.51
C SER A 530 2.43 14.25 -6.01
N TYR A 531 1.38 13.56 -6.50
CA TYR A 531 1.33 13.11 -7.91
C TYR A 531 0.59 14.08 -8.85
N GLY A 532 -0.40 14.81 -8.34
CA GLY A 532 -1.22 15.78 -9.08
C GLY A 532 -2.20 15.15 -10.11
N PRO A 533 -3.15 15.95 -10.63
CA PRO A 533 -4.07 15.51 -11.67
C PRO A 533 -3.34 15.26 -13.00
N THR A 534 -3.93 14.41 -13.84
CA THR A 534 -3.47 14.14 -15.21
C THR A 534 -4.13 15.05 -16.26
N ASP A 535 -5.30 15.63 -15.96
CA ASP A 535 -6.00 16.58 -16.84
C ASP A 535 -5.21 17.90 -16.96
N PRO A 536 -4.76 18.29 -18.17
CA PRO A 536 -4.06 19.55 -18.40
C PRO A 536 -4.86 20.80 -17.98
N ALA A 537 -6.20 20.77 -18.07
CA ALA A 537 -7.05 21.91 -17.73
C ALA A 537 -7.06 22.17 -16.21
N ILE A 538 -7.06 21.11 -15.40
CA ILE A 538 -6.95 21.21 -13.93
C ILE A 538 -5.50 21.51 -13.53
N LEU A 539 -4.52 20.91 -14.23
CA LEU A 539 -3.10 21.13 -13.98
C LEU A 539 -2.68 22.59 -14.20
N ALA A 540 -3.21 23.24 -15.25
CA ALA A 540 -2.94 24.65 -15.57
C ALA A 540 -3.40 25.62 -14.47
N LEU A 541 -4.31 25.19 -13.58
CA LEU A 541 -4.80 25.99 -12.46
C LEU A 541 -4.01 25.76 -11.16
N ARG A 542 -3.18 24.71 -11.07
CA ARG A 542 -2.43 24.41 -9.83
C ARG A 542 -1.28 25.39 -9.62
N ILE A 543 -1.06 25.78 -8.36
CA ILE A 543 0.22 26.35 -7.97
C ILE A 543 1.24 25.21 -7.91
N ASN A 544 2.12 25.15 -8.90
CA ASN A 544 3.23 24.21 -8.92
C ASN A 544 4.28 24.58 -7.85
N TYR A 545 4.88 23.57 -7.22
CA TYR A 545 5.96 23.80 -6.27
C TYR A 545 7.27 24.15 -7.01
N THR A 546 7.52 25.45 -7.17
CA THR A 546 8.69 26.01 -7.87
C THR A 546 9.91 26.20 -6.97
N ALA A 547 9.70 26.41 -5.66
CA ALA A 547 10.78 26.59 -4.69
C ALA A 547 11.66 25.31 -4.59
N PRO A 548 13.01 25.40 -4.63
CA PRO A 548 13.88 24.23 -4.77
C PRO A 548 13.71 23.16 -3.67
N GLU A 549 13.59 23.57 -2.40
CA GLU A 549 13.42 22.61 -1.30
C GLU A 549 12.02 21.98 -1.27
N LEU A 550 10.96 22.71 -1.65
CA LEU A 550 9.61 22.15 -1.82
C LEU A 550 9.54 21.13 -2.96
N LYS A 551 10.17 21.44 -4.10
CA LYS A 551 10.26 20.50 -5.23
C LYS A 551 11.04 19.25 -4.83
N LYS A 552 12.20 19.42 -4.20
CA LYS A 552 13.06 18.32 -3.72
C LYS A 552 12.36 17.47 -2.65
N LEU A 553 11.56 18.07 -1.78
CA LEU A 553 10.70 17.35 -0.84
C LEU A 553 9.66 16.50 -1.59
N CYS A 554 8.97 17.07 -2.58
CA CYS A 554 8.02 16.32 -3.37
C CYS A 554 8.69 15.17 -4.16
N ASP A 555 9.84 15.41 -4.78
CA ASP A 555 10.58 14.41 -5.57
C ASP A 555 11.19 13.27 -4.73
N ASN A 556 11.61 13.54 -3.47
CA ASN A 556 12.38 12.60 -2.65
C ASN A 556 11.69 12.12 -1.36
N GLN A 557 10.65 12.82 -0.88
CA GLN A 557 9.93 12.54 0.37
C GLN A 557 8.42 12.36 0.12
N ALA A 558 8.05 11.93 -1.09
CA ALA A 558 6.68 11.67 -1.51
C ALA A 558 5.88 10.80 -0.51
N SER A 559 4.56 10.91 -0.57
CA SER A 559 3.67 10.17 0.31
C SER A 559 3.78 8.66 0.10
N LYS A 560 3.85 7.91 1.21
CA LYS A 560 3.73 6.44 1.21
C LYS A 560 2.26 6.05 1.01
N ILE A 561 2.03 5.00 0.22
CA ILE A 561 0.74 4.32 0.10
C ILE A 561 0.93 2.82 0.31
N ARG A 562 -0.16 2.06 0.37
CA ARG A 562 -0.11 0.59 0.37
C ARG A 562 -0.80 0.04 -0.87
N THR A 563 -0.18 -0.94 -1.52
CA THR A 563 -0.72 -1.57 -2.74
C THR A 563 -0.16 -3.00 -2.90
N THR A 564 -0.95 -3.89 -3.48
CA THR A 564 -0.52 -5.27 -3.80
C THR A 564 0.10 -5.41 -5.20
N ALA A 565 -0.03 -4.39 -6.05
CA ALA A 565 0.48 -4.37 -7.43
C ALA A 565 2.03 -4.27 -7.51
N TYR A 566 2.68 -3.93 -6.41
CA TYR A 566 4.12 -3.78 -6.27
C TYR A 566 4.60 -4.53 -5.03
N ALA A 567 5.90 -4.77 -4.92
CA ALA A 567 6.50 -5.29 -3.70
C ALA A 567 7.76 -4.52 -3.32
N SER A 568 7.93 -4.32 -2.01
CA SER A 568 9.07 -3.66 -1.41
C SER A 568 9.93 -4.69 -0.68
N PHE A 569 11.26 -4.62 -0.86
CA PHE A 569 12.24 -5.55 -0.29
C PHE A 569 13.27 -4.82 0.56
N SER A 570 13.70 -5.42 1.68
CA SER A 570 14.83 -4.88 2.43
C SER A 570 16.11 -5.04 1.62
N LEU A 571 16.66 -3.93 1.12
CA LEU A 571 17.91 -3.94 0.35
C LEU A 571 19.06 -4.42 1.22
N PHE A 572 19.09 -4.03 2.50
CA PHE A 572 20.02 -4.57 3.49
C PHE A 572 19.89 -6.10 3.62
N GLY A 573 18.67 -6.63 3.74
CA GLY A 573 18.42 -8.07 3.83
C GLY A 573 18.87 -8.83 2.59
N LEU A 574 18.54 -8.34 1.39
CA LEU A 574 18.99 -8.93 0.12
C LEU A 574 20.52 -8.93 0.01
N VAL A 575 21.18 -7.77 0.22
CA VAL A 575 22.63 -7.64 0.13
C VAL A 575 23.33 -8.52 1.16
N PHE A 576 22.81 -8.59 2.39
CA PHE A 576 23.36 -9.46 3.44
C PHE A 576 23.32 -10.94 3.03
N ILE A 577 22.18 -11.42 2.51
CA ILE A 577 22.04 -12.82 2.07
C ILE A 577 22.99 -13.14 0.92
N PHE A 578 23.05 -12.31 -0.11
CA PHE A 578 23.94 -12.54 -1.25
C PHE A 578 25.43 -12.44 -0.86
N LEU A 579 25.81 -11.50 0.00
CA LEU A 579 27.19 -11.34 0.46
C LEU A 579 27.64 -12.53 1.33
N VAL A 580 26.88 -12.85 2.38
CA VAL A 580 27.20 -13.97 3.29
C VAL A 580 27.15 -15.30 2.54
N GLY A 581 26.13 -15.51 1.71
CA GLY A 581 26.04 -16.68 0.84
C GLY A 581 27.24 -16.82 -0.08
N SER A 582 27.65 -15.75 -0.77
CA SER A 582 28.82 -15.77 -1.66
C SER A 582 30.13 -16.06 -0.92
N ILE A 583 30.30 -15.55 0.31
CA ILE A 583 31.46 -15.87 1.16
C ILE A 583 31.46 -17.37 1.53
N LEU A 584 30.30 -17.95 1.83
CA LEU A 584 30.17 -19.39 2.12
C LEU A 584 30.44 -20.25 0.88
N LEU A 585 29.93 -19.87 -0.29
CA LEU A 585 30.24 -20.51 -1.57
C LEU A 585 31.75 -20.49 -1.83
N ALA A 586 32.37 -19.31 -1.77
CA ALA A 586 33.81 -19.15 -1.97
C ALA A 586 34.63 -19.97 -0.96
N THR A 587 34.25 -19.97 0.31
CA THR A 587 34.87 -20.79 1.35
C THR A 587 34.81 -22.28 0.99
N SER A 588 33.64 -22.79 0.58
CA SER A 588 33.48 -24.20 0.20
C SER A 588 34.39 -24.60 -0.96
N TYR A 589 34.57 -23.75 -1.98
CA TYR A 589 35.47 -24.03 -3.11
C TYR A 589 36.96 -23.86 -2.75
N LEU A 590 37.30 -22.95 -1.83
CA LEU A 590 38.68 -22.67 -1.43
C LEU A 590 39.25 -23.66 -0.39
N LEU A 591 38.40 -24.38 0.36
CA LEU A 591 38.85 -25.34 1.38
C LEU A 591 39.80 -26.41 0.85
N GLU A 592 39.47 -27.08 -0.27
CA GLU A 592 40.34 -28.13 -0.83
C GLU A 592 41.69 -27.57 -1.36
N PRO A 593 41.72 -26.49 -2.19
CA PRO A 593 42.97 -25.82 -2.59
C PRO A 593 43.83 -25.32 -1.43
N VAL A 594 43.23 -24.66 -0.43
CA VAL A 594 43.96 -24.14 0.74
C VAL A 594 44.52 -25.29 1.59
N SER A 595 43.75 -26.36 1.77
CA SER A 595 44.21 -27.60 2.43
C SER A 595 45.42 -28.20 1.72
N ALA A 596 45.38 -28.30 0.38
CA ALA A 596 46.48 -28.79 -0.43
C ALA A 596 47.72 -27.88 -0.39
N PHE A 597 47.53 -26.56 -0.38
CA PHE A 597 48.62 -25.60 -0.26
C PHE A 597 49.31 -25.66 1.12
N LEU A 598 48.52 -25.71 2.21
CA LEU A 598 49.04 -25.81 3.57
C LEU A 598 49.74 -27.16 3.82
N TYR A 599 49.22 -28.25 3.25
CA TYR A 599 49.89 -29.55 3.23
C TYR A 599 51.25 -29.45 2.51
N LYS A 600 51.28 -28.98 1.26
CA LYS A 600 52.51 -28.93 0.44
C LYS A 600 53.56 -27.96 0.98
N LYS A 601 53.17 -26.78 1.46
CA LYS A 601 54.12 -25.71 1.85
C LYS A 601 54.48 -25.71 3.34
N LYS A 602 53.58 -26.12 4.22
CA LYS A 602 53.79 -26.09 5.68
C LYS A 602 53.75 -27.46 6.35
N GLY A 603 53.42 -28.53 5.63
CA GLY A 603 53.26 -29.86 6.23
C GLY A 603 52.17 -29.92 7.29
N TYR A 604 51.17 -29.03 7.23
CA TYR A 604 50.14 -28.91 8.26
C TYR A 604 49.06 -29.99 8.10
N LYS A 605 48.82 -30.77 9.16
CA LYS A 605 47.80 -31.84 9.20
C LYS A 605 47.89 -32.80 8.00
N LYS A 606 49.07 -33.43 7.85
CA LYS A 606 49.44 -34.24 6.67
C LYS A 606 48.52 -35.45 6.49
N TYR A 607 48.34 -36.24 7.55
CA TYR A 607 47.51 -37.44 7.51
C TYR A 607 46.07 -37.09 7.14
N GLU A 608 45.48 -36.08 7.80
CA GLU A 608 44.08 -35.72 7.57
C GLU A 608 43.85 -35.12 6.17
N HIS A 609 44.89 -34.54 5.53
CA HIS A 609 44.82 -34.10 4.13
C HIS A 609 44.91 -35.28 3.16
N LEU A 610 45.82 -36.22 3.43
CA LEU A 610 45.99 -37.42 2.61
C LEU A 610 44.76 -38.33 2.72
N GLU A 611 44.21 -38.55 3.92
CA GLU A 611 42.99 -39.33 4.11
C GLU A 611 41.79 -38.70 3.38
N TRP A 612 41.61 -37.37 3.45
CA TRP A 612 40.57 -36.68 2.67
C TRP A 612 40.75 -36.87 1.14
N THR A 613 41.99 -36.97 0.69
CA THR A 613 42.31 -37.11 -0.74
C THR A 613 42.13 -38.55 -1.21
N SER A 614 42.69 -39.52 -0.47
CA SER A 614 42.58 -40.95 -0.74
C SER A 614 41.14 -41.48 -0.68
N ASN A 615 40.28 -40.89 0.17
CA ASN A 615 38.87 -41.22 0.26
C ASN A 615 38.02 -40.65 -0.89
N ALA A 616 38.56 -39.85 -1.82
CA ALA A 616 37.79 -39.39 -2.98
C ALA A 616 37.51 -40.57 -3.93
N THR A 617 36.32 -40.62 -4.55
CA THR A 617 35.88 -41.75 -5.40
C THR A 617 36.95 -42.28 -6.37
N LEU A 618 37.62 -41.40 -7.12
CA LEU A 618 38.66 -41.79 -8.08
C LEU A 618 39.95 -42.30 -7.42
N GLN A 619 40.29 -41.83 -6.21
CA GLN A 619 41.43 -42.33 -5.45
C GLN A 619 41.14 -43.65 -4.73
N LEU A 620 39.88 -43.88 -4.32
CA LEU A 620 39.42 -45.19 -3.85
C LEU A 620 39.49 -46.22 -5.00
N GLN A 621 39.01 -45.85 -6.20
CA GLN A 621 39.13 -46.69 -7.39
C GLN A 621 40.60 -47.01 -7.74
N ARG A 622 41.48 -45.99 -7.77
CA ARG A 622 42.94 -46.18 -7.94
C ARG A 622 43.48 -47.20 -6.95
N SER A 623 43.21 -46.99 -5.67
CA SER A 623 43.70 -47.86 -4.59
C SER A 623 43.25 -49.31 -4.77
N ALA A 624 42.01 -49.53 -5.20
CA ALA A 624 41.48 -50.87 -5.45
C ALA A 624 42.15 -51.58 -6.64
N HIS A 625 42.42 -50.89 -7.74
CA HIS A 625 43.14 -51.47 -8.88
C HIS A 625 44.63 -51.67 -8.61
N GLU A 626 45.29 -50.73 -7.91
CA GLU A 626 46.71 -50.81 -7.54
C GLU A 626 46.98 -52.02 -6.63
N GLU A 627 46.13 -52.25 -5.62
CA GLU A 627 46.17 -53.47 -4.76
C GLU A 627 45.77 -54.76 -5.49
N ALA A 628 45.10 -54.66 -6.64
CA ALA A 628 44.86 -55.79 -7.54
C ALA A 628 46.03 -56.04 -8.52
N GLY A 629 47.05 -55.18 -8.51
CA GLY A 629 48.23 -55.24 -9.38
C GLY A 629 48.08 -54.53 -10.73
N PHE A 630 47.01 -53.74 -10.93
CA PHE A 630 46.70 -53.08 -12.20
C PHE A 630 46.94 -51.57 -12.17
N GLY A 631 47.59 -51.06 -13.24
CA GLY A 631 47.80 -49.65 -13.49
C GLY A 631 49.09 -49.08 -12.89
N THR A 632 49.79 -48.26 -13.66
CA THR A 632 51.02 -47.57 -13.29
C THR A 632 50.66 -46.15 -12.86
N TRP A 633 50.28 -46.03 -11.58
CA TRP A 633 49.58 -44.84 -11.10
C TRP A 633 50.50 -43.66 -10.76
N SER A 634 50.09 -42.47 -11.24
CA SER A 634 50.70 -41.18 -10.96
C SER A 634 49.68 -40.21 -10.36
N LYS A 635 50.17 -39.17 -9.67
CA LYS A 635 49.36 -38.17 -8.94
C LYS A 635 48.45 -38.76 -7.85
N CYS A 636 48.90 -39.81 -7.17
CA CYS A 636 48.17 -40.50 -6.09
C CYS A 636 47.84 -39.61 -4.85
N THR A 637 48.41 -38.39 -4.77
CA THR A 637 48.10 -37.36 -3.76
C THR A 637 47.36 -36.14 -4.32
N GLY A 638 46.82 -36.24 -5.55
CA GLY A 638 45.97 -35.22 -6.17
C GLY A 638 44.49 -35.62 -6.18
N ALA A 639 43.61 -34.75 -6.69
CA ALA A 639 42.18 -35.05 -6.80
C ALA A 639 41.85 -36.11 -7.87
N VAL A 640 42.68 -36.20 -8.92
CA VAL A 640 42.49 -37.13 -10.05
C VAL A 640 43.80 -37.89 -10.29
N PRO A 641 43.86 -39.21 -10.00
CA PRO A 641 45.00 -40.06 -10.34
C PRO A 641 45.04 -40.33 -11.85
N ARG A 642 46.20 -40.73 -12.38
CA ARG A 642 46.38 -41.05 -13.81
C ARG A 642 47.30 -42.25 -14.01
N THR A 643 46.90 -43.17 -14.89
CA THR A 643 47.71 -44.27 -15.44
C THR A 643 48.64 -43.77 -16.55
N GLU A 644 49.43 -44.68 -17.12
CA GLU A 644 50.03 -44.44 -18.44
C GLU A 644 48.99 -44.51 -19.57
N ALA A 645 49.38 -44.09 -20.78
CA ALA A 645 48.48 -44.05 -21.93
C ALA A 645 48.17 -45.47 -22.43
N ASN A 646 46.89 -45.73 -22.70
CA ASN A 646 46.36 -47.02 -23.19
C ASN A 646 46.57 -48.21 -22.23
N GLU A 647 46.84 -47.95 -20.94
CA GLU A 647 46.99 -48.99 -19.94
C GLU A 647 45.63 -49.62 -19.56
N LEU A 648 45.56 -50.96 -19.52
CA LEU A 648 44.35 -51.70 -19.23
C LEU A 648 44.20 -51.95 -17.72
N LEU A 649 43.00 -51.70 -17.19
CA LEU A 649 42.66 -51.95 -15.78
C LEU A 649 41.91 -53.28 -15.62
N GLY A 650 42.10 -53.91 -14.45
CA GLY A 650 41.53 -55.23 -14.16
C GLY A 650 39.99 -55.24 -14.14
N PRO A 651 39.34 -56.23 -14.79
CA PRO A 651 37.89 -56.36 -14.77
C PRO A 651 37.38 -56.89 -13.42
N LEU A 652 36.06 -56.89 -13.25
CA LEU A 652 35.39 -57.46 -12.09
C LEU A 652 35.26 -58.99 -12.25
N ASP A 653 35.79 -59.75 -11.30
CA ASP A 653 35.54 -61.17 -11.14
C ASP A 653 34.16 -61.37 -10.49
N ILE A 654 33.25 -62.00 -11.25
CA ILE A 654 31.86 -62.29 -10.88
C ILE A 654 31.61 -63.79 -10.64
N THR A 655 32.66 -64.60 -10.51
CA THR A 655 32.55 -66.06 -10.22
C THR A 655 31.80 -66.36 -8.92
N LYS A 656 31.77 -65.39 -7.98
CA LYS A 656 30.89 -65.37 -6.81
C LYS A 656 30.02 -64.12 -6.86
N PRO A 657 28.77 -64.19 -7.38
CA PRO A 657 27.91 -63.03 -7.55
C PRO A 657 27.65 -62.23 -6.27
N ASP A 658 27.59 -62.90 -5.11
CA ASP A 658 27.37 -62.26 -3.80
C ASP A 658 28.65 -61.63 -3.20
N HIS A 659 29.81 -61.84 -3.81
CA HIS A 659 31.09 -61.28 -3.38
C HIS A 659 32.00 -60.97 -4.60
N PRO A 660 31.61 -60.01 -5.44
CA PRO A 660 32.40 -59.61 -6.59
C PRO A 660 33.70 -58.91 -6.13
N VAL A 661 34.82 -59.23 -6.79
CA VAL A 661 36.14 -58.66 -6.48
C VAL A 661 36.81 -58.20 -7.76
N LEU A 662 37.76 -57.27 -7.69
CA LEU A 662 38.65 -57.02 -8.83
C LEU A 662 39.52 -58.25 -9.04
N GLN A 663 39.61 -58.71 -10.30
CA GLN A 663 40.54 -59.76 -10.67
C GLN A 663 41.96 -59.32 -10.31
N ARG A 664 42.78 -60.22 -9.73
CA ARG A 664 44.17 -59.91 -9.38
C ARG A 664 45.14 -60.37 -10.47
N LEU A 665 46.21 -59.60 -10.66
CA LEU A 665 47.32 -59.96 -11.55
C LEU A 665 48.17 -61.06 -10.89
N SER A 666 48.30 -62.20 -11.56
CA SER A 666 49.00 -63.39 -11.04
C SER A 666 50.52 -63.19 -10.97
N HIS A 667 51.07 -63.10 -9.75
CA HIS A 667 52.52 -63.12 -9.53
C HIS A 667 53.09 -64.55 -9.60
N GLU A 668 53.30 -65.09 -10.79
CA GLU A 668 54.08 -66.33 -10.97
C GLU A 668 55.60 -66.05 -10.95
N LYS A 669 56.33 -66.88 -10.19
CA LYS A 669 57.79 -66.86 -10.09
C LYS A 669 58.42 -67.91 -11.00
N GLY A 670 58.95 -67.47 -12.14
CA GLY A 670 60.29 -67.87 -12.61
C GLY A 670 60.48 -69.08 -13.55
N VAL A 671 60.67 -68.75 -14.85
CA VAL A 671 61.70 -69.32 -15.79
C VAL A 671 61.45 -70.75 -16.35
N PRO A 672 61.80 -71.07 -17.63
CA PRO A 672 62.56 -70.32 -18.66
C PRO A 672 61.81 -70.02 -19.99
N ARG A 673 62.49 -69.28 -20.87
CA ARG A 673 62.08 -68.92 -22.25
C ARG A 673 61.84 -70.13 -23.17
N SER A 674 60.77 -70.07 -23.96
CA SER A 674 60.73 -70.53 -25.35
C SER A 674 59.96 -69.54 -26.22
N SER A 675 60.30 -69.47 -27.51
CA SER A 675 59.89 -68.43 -28.47
C SER A 675 58.47 -68.69 -29.06
N PRO A 676 57.89 -67.78 -29.88
CA PRO A 676 56.44 -67.66 -30.02
C PRO A 676 55.81 -68.70 -30.95
N SER A 677 54.56 -69.07 -30.64
CA SER A 677 53.67 -69.84 -31.52
C SER A 677 52.26 -69.25 -31.50
N SER A 678 51.82 -68.78 -32.66
CA SER A 678 50.44 -68.40 -32.97
C SER A 678 49.48 -69.60 -32.90
N ILE A 679 48.33 -69.43 -32.26
CA ILE A 679 47.10 -70.25 -32.42
C ILE A 679 45.95 -69.24 -32.32
N GLU A 680 45.39 -68.78 -33.45
CA GLU A 680 44.34 -69.43 -34.27
C GLU A 680 42.95 -69.44 -33.64
N VAL A 681 42.02 -68.82 -34.37
CA VAL A 681 40.57 -68.84 -34.14
C VAL A 681 39.98 -70.00 -34.94
N PRO A 682 39.13 -70.86 -34.33
CA PRO A 682 38.20 -71.69 -35.08
C PRO A 682 36.77 -71.15 -34.95
N ASN A 683 36.19 -70.69 -36.06
CA ASN A 683 34.74 -70.60 -36.20
C ASN A 683 34.15 -72.00 -36.36
N THR A 684 32.95 -72.22 -35.82
CA THR A 684 32.03 -73.24 -36.35
C THR A 684 30.75 -72.58 -36.84
N TRP A 685 30.47 -72.80 -38.12
CA TRP A 685 29.27 -72.39 -38.82
C TRP A 685 28.14 -73.40 -38.62
N GLN A 686 26.89 -72.93 -38.73
CA GLN A 686 25.88 -73.57 -39.59
C GLN A 686 24.78 -72.57 -39.98
N GLY A 687 24.62 -72.35 -41.29
CA GLY A 687 23.42 -71.73 -41.88
C GLY A 687 22.37 -72.79 -42.22
N PRO A 688 21.46 -72.61 -43.21
CA PRO A 688 21.65 -71.79 -44.43
C PRO A 688 20.43 -70.95 -44.90
N GLU A 689 20.65 -70.18 -45.99
CA GLU A 689 19.69 -69.78 -47.05
C GLU A 689 18.47 -68.88 -46.68
N ASN A 690 18.01 -67.91 -47.50
CA ASN A 690 18.25 -67.65 -48.93
C ASN A 690 18.23 -66.13 -49.27
N THR A 691 18.79 -65.78 -50.43
CA THR A 691 18.63 -64.47 -51.14
C THR A 691 17.17 -64.25 -51.61
N GLN A 692 16.67 -63.07 -52.00
CA GLN A 692 17.28 -61.95 -52.76
C GLN A 692 16.40 -60.66 -52.73
N ASP A 693 16.97 -59.52 -53.17
CA ASP A 693 16.34 -58.24 -53.60
C ASP A 693 15.60 -57.30 -52.61
N GLY A 694 15.67 -55.98 -52.88
CA GLY A 694 14.62 -55.03 -52.44
C GLY A 694 15.01 -53.73 -51.71
N SER A 695 15.87 -52.90 -52.29
CA SER A 695 15.88 -51.41 -52.17
C SER A 695 15.20 -50.65 -50.99
N SER A 696 16.01 -49.80 -50.33
CA SER A 696 15.73 -48.41 -49.91
C SER A 696 15.05 -48.06 -48.57
N LEU A 697 15.43 -46.85 -48.12
CA LEU A 697 14.77 -45.92 -47.17
C LEU A 697 14.91 -46.12 -45.65
N THR A 698 15.59 -45.13 -45.08
CA THR A 698 15.53 -44.67 -43.67
C THR A 698 14.12 -44.31 -43.21
N LEU A 699 13.79 -44.58 -41.94
CA LEU A 699 13.22 -43.57 -41.01
C LEU A 699 13.18 -44.04 -39.55
N THR A 700 13.02 -43.07 -38.65
CA THR A 700 13.03 -43.16 -37.19
C THR A 700 11.75 -43.71 -36.58
N SER A 701 11.82 -44.41 -35.43
CA SER A 701 10.75 -44.41 -34.43
C SER A 701 11.23 -44.76 -33.00
N SER A 702 10.69 -44.01 -32.04
CA SER A 702 10.60 -44.28 -30.60
C SER A 702 9.84 -45.57 -30.24
N TYR A 703 10.01 -46.08 -29.01
CA TYR A 703 8.96 -46.85 -28.31
C TYR A 703 8.95 -46.63 -26.77
N SER A 704 7.76 -46.86 -26.20
CA SER A 704 7.30 -46.48 -24.85
C SER A 704 7.23 -47.68 -23.86
N PRO A 705 6.89 -47.49 -22.55
CA PRO A 705 7.07 -48.51 -21.50
C PRO A 705 5.80 -49.31 -21.09
N LEU A 706 6.00 -50.25 -20.16
CA LEU A 706 5.01 -51.10 -19.43
C LEU A 706 5.39 -51.13 -17.92
N LEU A 707 4.52 -51.40 -16.92
CA LEU A 707 3.06 -51.25 -16.74
C LEU A 707 2.70 -51.62 -15.25
N GLN A 708 1.74 -50.91 -14.60
CA GLN A 708 0.87 -51.33 -13.46
C GLN A 708 1.51 -51.81 -12.11
N HIS A 709 0.88 -51.80 -10.92
CA HIS A 709 -0.49 -51.53 -10.38
C HIS A 709 -0.40 -50.64 -9.08
N THR A 710 -1.40 -50.27 -8.25
CA THR A 710 -2.88 -50.54 -8.13
C THR A 710 -3.64 -49.35 -7.46
N GLU A 711 -4.92 -49.57 -7.15
CA GLU A 711 -5.98 -48.78 -6.48
C GLU A 711 -5.77 -48.51 -4.96
N SER A 712 -6.37 -47.49 -4.31
CA SER A 712 -7.83 -47.29 -4.17
C SER A 712 -8.21 -45.93 -3.51
N THR A 713 -9.43 -45.43 -3.75
CA THR A 713 -10.23 -44.59 -2.82
C THR A 713 -11.67 -44.41 -3.34
N ALA A 714 -12.61 -44.13 -2.43
CA ALA A 714 -14.05 -44.24 -2.66
C ALA A 714 -14.74 -42.94 -3.13
N SER A 715 -15.97 -43.11 -3.62
CA SER A 715 -16.86 -42.07 -4.16
C SER A 715 -17.74 -41.40 -3.10
N TYR A 716 -18.07 -40.12 -3.31
CA TYR A 716 -19.30 -39.51 -2.79
C TYR A 716 -19.92 -38.59 -3.84
N LYS A 717 -21.22 -38.76 -4.10
CA LYS A 717 -22.02 -37.93 -5.02
C LYS A 717 -22.77 -36.84 -4.26
N GLY A 718 -22.96 -35.69 -4.89
CA GLY A 718 -23.85 -34.63 -4.41
C GLY A 718 -23.84 -33.43 -5.35
N SER A 719 -24.75 -33.40 -6.33
CA SER A 719 -24.91 -32.30 -7.27
C SER A 719 -26.39 -32.08 -7.58
N VAL A 720 -26.88 -30.87 -7.27
CA VAL A 720 -28.23 -30.37 -7.60
C VAL A 720 -28.06 -29.06 -8.39
N GLU A 721 -29.03 -28.76 -9.24
CA GLU A 721 -28.90 -27.93 -10.44
C GLU A 721 -28.90 -26.41 -10.20
N LEU A 722 -28.33 -25.68 -11.16
CA LEU A 722 -28.54 -24.23 -11.37
C LEU A 722 -29.01 -24.01 -12.83
N PRO A 723 -30.01 -23.15 -13.09
CA PRO A 723 -30.61 -23.00 -14.41
C PRO A 723 -29.83 -22.06 -15.35
N GLN A 724 -30.22 -22.11 -16.62
CA GLN A 724 -29.43 -21.69 -17.78
C GLN A 724 -29.39 -20.18 -18.07
N SER A 725 -28.31 -19.76 -18.71
CA SER A 725 -28.14 -18.47 -19.37
C SER A 725 -28.90 -18.40 -20.70
N TYR A 726 -29.57 -17.28 -20.96
CA TYR A 726 -30.12 -16.96 -22.28
C TYR A 726 -29.10 -16.18 -23.13
N LYS A 727 -28.88 -16.64 -24.36
CA LYS A 727 -28.21 -15.88 -25.43
C LYS A 727 -29.27 -15.12 -26.24
N LEU A 728 -28.93 -13.91 -26.69
CA LEU A 728 -29.58 -13.26 -27.83
C LEU A 728 -28.53 -12.74 -28.81
N THR A 729 -28.80 -12.93 -30.10
CA THR A 729 -27.95 -12.62 -31.26
C THR A 729 -28.18 -11.20 -31.78
N PRO A 730 -27.20 -10.60 -32.49
CA PRO A 730 -27.35 -9.29 -33.11
C PRO A 730 -28.07 -9.38 -34.48
N GLY A 731 -28.82 -8.33 -34.82
CA GLY A 731 -29.38 -8.10 -36.15
C GLY A 731 -29.29 -6.60 -36.49
N LEU A 732 -28.83 -6.28 -37.70
CA LEU A 732 -28.82 -4.92 -38.22
C LEU A 732 -30.23 -4.55 -38.70
N GLU A 733 -30.60 -3.27 -38.57
CA GLU A 733 -31.20 -2.56 -39.69
C GLU A 733 -30.86 -1.06 -39.63
N THR A 734 -30.86 -0.42 -40.80
CA THR A 734 -30.27 0.89 -41.08
C THR A 734 -31.27 2.04 -40.98
N LEU A 735 -30.80 3.22 -40.56
CA LEU A 735 -31.44 4.49 -40.93
C LEU A 735 -30.36 5.55 -41.19
N GLU A 736 -30.29 6.00 -42.44
CA GLU A 736 -29.44 7.11 -42.88
C GLU A 736 -30.01 8.45 -42.38
N LEU A 737 -29.14 9.43 -42.14
CA LEU A 737 -29.45 10.85 -42.38
C LEU A 737 -28.15 11.61 -42.68
N ALA A 738 -28.21 12.48 -43.67
CA ALA A 738 -27.05 12.94 -44.42
C ALA A 738 -26.23 14.03 -43.72
N ALA A 739 -24.94 14.08 -44.06
CA ALA A 739 -24.11 15.26 -43.88
C ALA A 739 -24.06 16.05 -45.20
N GLU A 740 -24.14 17.38 -45.12
CA GLU A 740 -23.77 18.29 -46.21
C GLU A 740 -22.99 19.51 -45.67
N PRO A 741 -22.25 20.24 -46.52
CA PRO A 741 -20.94 20.77 -46.12
C PRO A 741 -20.90 22.29 -45.89
N TRP A 742 -19.68 22.78 -45.65
CA TRP A 742 -19.34 24.20 -45.49
C TRP A 742 -19.50 24.98 -46.79
N ASP A 743 -19.90 26.26 -46.66
CA ASP A 743 -19.69 27.28 -47.69
C ASP A 743 -19.00 28.52 -47.10
N ASN A 744 -18.11 29.11 -47.90
CA ASN A 744 -17.51 30.43 -47.68
C ASN A 744 -18.42 31.51 -48.27
N GLU A 745 -18.50 32.71 -47.65
CA GLU A 745 -18.06 33.95 -48.34
C GLU A 745 -18.15 35.25 -47.49
N SER A 746 -17.04 36.00 -47.49
CA SER A 746 -16.91 37.47 -47.52
C SER A 746 -17.63 38.41 -46.54
N LEU A 747 -16.84 39.26 -45.86
CA LEU A 747 -16.90 40.75 -45.84
C LEU A 747 -15.88 41.26 -44.79
N ARG A 748 -14.63 41.54 -45.19
CA ARG A 748 -14.06 42.88 -45.49
C ARG A 748 -14.10 43.93 -44.36
N TRP A 749 -12.92 44.10 -43.76
CA TRP A 749 -12.18 45.36 -43.54
C TRP A 749 -12.96 46.67 -43.33
N ASP A 750 -12.63 47.38 -42.24
CA ASP A 750 -12.17 48.77 -42.35
C ASP A 750 -11.17 49.14 -41.25
N ILE A 751 -10.17 49.98 -41.60
CA ILE A 751 -9.15 50.55 -40.71
C ILE A 751 -9.00 52.04 -41.05
N ASN A 752 -9.14 52.93 -40.06
CA ASN A 752 -8.60 54.30 -40.00
C ASN A 752 -8.61 54.71 -38.51
N SER A 753 -7.52 55.00 -37.80
CA SER A 753 -6.45 56.02 -37.96
C SER A 753 -6.84 57.44 -37.49
N THR A 754 -6.58 57.73 -36.19
CA THR A 754 -5.82 58.90 -35.62
C THR A 754 -6.08 60.36 -36.08
N PRO A 755 -5.58 61.42 -35.37
CA PRO A 755 -5.48 61.72 -33.93
C PRO A 755 -5.85 63.21 -33.60
N GLY A 756 -5.59 63.68 -32.37
CA GLY A 756 -5.53 65.11 -31.95
C GLY A 756 -5.75 65.23 -30.43
N GLU A 757 -4.82 65.69 -29.57
CA GLU A 757 -4.06 66.96 -29.44
C GLU A 757 -4.88 68.23 -29.15
N GLU A 758 -4.87 68.67 -27.88
CA GLU A 758 -4.45 70.01 -27.38
C GLU A 758 -4.71 70.07 -25.84
N GLU A 759 -3.68 70.20 -25.00
CA GLU A 759 -3.18 71.43 -24.33
C GLU A 759 -4.02 71.94 -23.12
N GLY A 760 -3.38 72.35 -22.01
CA GLY A 760 -4.17 72.90 -20.87
C GLY A 760 -3.57 73.23 -19.48
N ARG A 761 -2.26 73.42 -19.31
CA ARG A 761 -1.59 74.24 -18.23
C ARG A 761 -2.10 74.31 -16.75
N LEU A 762 -1.17 73.96 -15.84
CA LEU A 762 -0.65 74.76 -14.68
C LEU A 762 -1.56 75.31 -13.54
N SER A 763 -1.33 74.82 -12.31
CA SER A 763 -1.02 75.53 -11.02
C SER A 763 -1.32 74.57 -9.84
N ARG A 764 -0.57 74.42 -8.73
CA ARG A 764 0.37 75.19 -7.89
C ARG A 764 -0.23 76.00 -6.72
N SER A 765 -0.54 75.29 -5.63
CA SER A 765 -0.51 75.69 -4.20
C SER A 765 -0.46 74.37 -3.38
N GLN A 766 0.27 74.12 -2.28
CA GLN A 766 0.78 74.88 -1.11
C GLN A 766 -0.30 75.44 -0.18
N TYR A 767 -0.58 74.76 0.94
CA TYR A 767 -0.15 75.19 2.30
C TYR A 767 -0.54 74.22 3.46
N TYR A 768 0.24 74.28 4.56
CA TYR A 768 -0.01 73.92 5.99
C TYR A 768 -0.79 72.62 6.34
N SER A 769 -0.21 71.60 7.01
CA SER A 769 0.38 71.47 8.38
C SER A 769 -0.62 71.14 9.50
N GLY A 770 -0.26 70.17 10.36
CA GLY A 770 -0.94 69.88 11.62
C GLY A 770 -0.30 68.67 12.33
N THR A 771 0.51 68.94 13.35
CA THR A 771 1.13 67.95 14.26
C THR A 771 0.37 67.88 15.59
N GLU A 772 0.50 66.74 16.29
CA GLU A 772 0.10 66.50 17.70
C GLU A 772 -1.42 66.58 17.97
N SER A 773 -2.10 65.54 18.44
CA SER A 773 -1.86 64.78 19.69
C SER A 773 -2.45 63.38 19.66
#